data_AF-A0A482X5H9-F1
#
_entry.id   AF-A0A482X5H9-F1
#
_cell.length_a   1.000
_cell.length_b   1.000
_cell.length_c   1.000
_cell.angle_alpha   90.00
_cell.angle_beta   90.00
_cell.angle_gamma   90.00
#
_symmetry.space_group_name_H-M   'P 1'
#
loop_
_entity.id
_entity.type
_entity.pdbx_description
1 polymer ?
#
loop_
_entity_poly.entity_id
_entity_poly.type
_entity_poly.pdbx_seq_one_letter_code
_entity_poly.pdbx_strand_id
1 'polypeptide(L)'
;MVTKNESVKVTSCKVLKMCPMSSGDSWCLPNKDGLYDPVNERDACGVGFIVAIDGKRTHKIVRDAEKLALRMNHRGACACDNDTGDGAGVLTAIPHDFYAHELREQQNVELPSLGQYATGIVYEDKTNSEQSEATFAQLANECNLNILCWRTVPTHRDGIGEVARNSEPFMRQVFVVPREGANLDEESLKRQVFILRKRATHTIPKPGVRFYICSLSHTIVVYKGQLTSDQLWTYFTDLKSPQFETYLALVHTRFSTNTFPSWERAHPLRYLAHNGEINTLRGNVNFMKAREGVMKSPYIENEELKKLYPVVEPNLSDSGSLDCVLEFLVNAGGRSLPEAVMTMVPEAWQNDATMAAEKRDFYHWAACAMEPWTGPLCSPSPTEDTLVLYLTERFITCVCYSATVRMLSVRTLFLKWPAVLETKECSIQVSLIRCSMRIIVRQWKEEYQRLWLRWEFQRCSPTKELKSSKPLEYQRKLSKNVSSRNLVCLGFDVVVAALLGADEFGMSTAPLIVMGCTMMRKCHLNVCPVGIATQDPVLREKFAGKPEHVINYLFMLAEEVREHMASLGISKFQDLVGRTDLLRPAENVKNFKAKTLNLSPILRNALHMRPGVNIVGGSERQDFQLEKRLDNQLIAAATPVINGEQKSINVEFTINNECRAFGSTLSYAISMKYGDNGLPEHSINVALKGSAGQSFCAFLARGVHVTLEGDANDYVGKGLSGGEVVIYPPKSSPFQSDGNVIVGNVCLYGATSGKAFFRGIAAERFSVRNSGAVAVVEGVGDHGCEYMTGGCAVILGLTGRNFAAGMSGGIAYVLDVDGSFKSKCNMEMVELLALDQAEDIEYVKQLLEEFQTKTGSEIAMGLLGNWPDAAKQFVKVFPYEYKRALRQMAEEKANATVQNNTAVTASVPPQSSIRDIEETVTDTGVEKKRLEKILDKTRGFVKSQRETAPCRLAEKRMKDSSNNYNFAHVRKGLRVQAARCQNTIC
;
A
#
# COMPACT_ATOMS: atom_id res chain seq x y z
N MET A 1 -5.73 4.28 -41.76
CA MET A 1 -6.12 5.22 -42.84
C MET A 1 -6.33 6.60 -42.24
N VAL A 2 -5.84 7.61 -42.96
CA VAL A 2 -5.46 8.95 -42.52
C VAL A 2 -6.62 9.96 -42.59
N THR A 3 -6.51 11.01 -41.75
CA THR A 3 -7.18 12.34 -41.77
C THR A 3 -8.65 12.47 -41.36
N LYS A 4 -8.88 13.20 -40.25
CA LYS A 4 -9.59 14.49 -40.27
C LYS A 4 -9.20 15.35 -39.05
N ASN A 5 -8.54 16.47 -39.35
CA ASN A 5 -8.33 17.60 -38.45
C ASN A 5 -9.65 18.35 -38.30
N GLU A 6 -10.17 18.45 -37.07
CA GLU A 6 -11.03 19.55 -36.68
C GLU A 6 -10.54 20.12 -35.34
N SER A 7 -9.99 21.32 -35.44
CA SER A 7 -9.60 22.16 -34.31
C SER A 7 -10.84 22.59 -33.53
N VAL A 8 -11.09 21.99 -32.38
CA VAL A 8 -12.09 22.52 -31.43
C VAL A 8 -11.41 23.59 -30.58
N LYS A 9 -11.88 24.83 -30.74
CA LYS A 9 -11.52 25.96 -29.87
C LYS A 9 -11.87 25.62 -28.42
N VAL A 10 -10.88 25.68 -27.54
CA VAL A 10 -11.06 25.67 -26.09
C VAL A 10 -11.83 26.94 -25.72
N THR A 11 -13.14 26.80 -25.50
CA THR A 11 -13.93 27.87 -24.91
C THR A 11 -13.74 27.76 -23.40
N SER A 12 -13.10 28.76 -22.80
CA SER A 12 -12.86 28.86 -21.37
C SER A 12 -14.13 28.55 -20.57
N CYS A 13 -14.10 27.48 -19.76
CA CYS A 13 -15.10 27.26 -18.72
C CYS A 13 -15.06 28.48 -17.79
N LYS A 14 -16.12 29.29 -17.79
CA LYS A 14 -16.31 30.34 -16.77
C LYS A 14 -16.31 29.64 -15.42
N VAL A 15 -15.27 29.89 -14.65
CA VAL A 15 -15.11 29.48 -13.25
C VAL A 15 -16.35 29.93 -12.49
N LEU A 16 -17.16 28.96 -12.06
CA LEU A 16 -18.26 29.21 -11.14
C LEU A 16 -17.64 29.69 -9.82
N LYS A 17 -17.92 30.94 -9.43
CA LYS A 17 -17.60 31.48 -8.10
C LYS A 17 -18.07 30.48 -7.03
N MET A 18 -17.13 29.91 -6.29
CA MET A 18 -17.44 29.09 -5.11
C MET A 18 -18.21 29.94 -4.09
N CYS A 19 -19.30 29.36 -3.57
CA CYS A 19 -20.06 29.93 -2.46
C CYS A 19 -19.18 29.95 -1.20
N PRO A 20 -19.35 30.93 -0.28
CA PRO A 20 -18.61 30.96 0.97
C PRO A 20 -18.91 29.68 1.76
N MET A 21 -17.87 28.98 2.21
CA MET A 21 -18.03 27.81 3.07
C MET A 21 -18.81 28.24 4.32
N SER A 22 -19.91 27.57 4.63
CA SER A 22 -20.71 27.86 5.81
C SER A 22 -19.92 27.54 7.07
N SER A 23 -19.47 28.59 7.77
CA SER A 23 -19.16 28.67 9.22
C SER A 23 -18.42 27.47 9.85
N GLY A 24 -17.54 26.81 9.11
CA GLY A 24 -16.60 25.81 9.60
C GLY A 24 -15.18 26.29 9.33
N ASP A 25 -14.27 26.05 10.28
CA ASP A 25 -12.88 26.50 10.24
C ASP A 25 -12.22 26.17 8.90
N SER A 26 -11.55 27.14 8.27
CA SER A 26 -10.92 27.04 6.94
C SER A 26 -9.89 25.91 6.81
N TRP A 27 -9.42 25.38 7.94
CA TRP A 27 -8.45 24.29 8.04
C TRP A 27 -9.04 22.93 8.49
N CYS A 28 -10.21 22.92 9.12
CA CYS A 28 -10.84 21.67 9.55
C CYS A 28 -11.47 20.97 8.34
N LEU A 29 -11.45 19.64 8.36
CA LEU A 29 -12.31 18.88 7.44
C LEU A 29 -13.76 19.36 7.62
N PRO A 30 -14.58 19.34 6.55
CA PRO A 30 -16.00 19.59 6.70
C PRO A 30 -16.54 18.74 7.86
N ASN A 31 -17.41 19.33 8.68
CA ASN A 31 -18.10 18.54 9.69
C ASN A 31 -18.81 17.36 9.02
N LYS A 32 -19.00 16.27 9.77
CA LYS A 32 -19.79 15.12 9.29
C LYS A 32 -21.13 15.62 8.74
N ASP A 33 -21.32 15.49 7.43
CA ASP A 33 -22.53 15.89 6.73
C ASP A 33 -22.88 14.83 5.68
N GLY A 34 -24.13 14.37 5.68
CA GLY A 34 -24.55 13.24 4.85
C GLY A 34 -23.74 11.96 5.12
N LEU A 35 -23.33 11.29 4.02
CA LEU A 35 -22.47 10.09 4.05
C LEU A 35 -20.98 10.41 4.24
N TYR A 36 -20.60 11.69 4.22
CA TYR A 36 -19.22 12.09 4.44
C TYR A 36 -18.92 12.06 5.94
N ASP A 37 -17.90 11.29 6.33
CA ASP A 37 -17.40 11.22 7.70
C ASP A 37 -15.87 11.43 7.66
N PRO A 38 -15.35 12.50 8.26
CA PRO A 38 -13.92 12.84 8.22
C PRO A 38 -13.02 11.76 8.81
N VAL A 39 -13.57 10.83 9.61
CA VAL A 39 -12.82 9.74 10.23
C VAL A 39 -12.51 8.60 9.25
N ASN A 40 -13.09 8.60 8.05
CA ASN A 40 -12.91 7.54 7.05
C ASN A 40 -11.92 7.93 5.92
N GLU A 41 -11.16 9.00 6.09
CA GLU A 41 -10.19 9.45 5.09
C GLU A 41 -8.91 8.60 5.07
N ARG A 42 -8.29 8.50 3.89
CA ARG A 42 -7.14 7.61 3.60
C ARG A 42 -6.12 8.27 2.68
N ASP A 43 -4.85 7.93 2.87
CA ASP A 43 -3.69 8.48 2.16
C ASP A 43 -2.73 7.38 1.66
N ALA A 44 -2.07 7.61 0.52
CA ALA A 44 -1.03 6.77 -0.06
C ALA A 44 0.01 7.65 -0.78
N CYS A 45 1.30 7.29 -0.86
CA CYS A 45 2.32 8.31 -1.17
C CYS A 45 3.56 7.79 -1.93
N GLY A 46 4.44 8.71 -2.31
CA GLY A 46 5.84 8.45 -2.62
C GLY A 46 6.74 9.07 -1.54
N VAL A 47 7.80 8.37 -1.13
CA VAL A 47 8.74 8.89 -0.12
C VAL A 47 10.17 8.46 -0.45
N GLY A 48 11.14 9.31 -0.18
CA GLY A 48 12.55 9.00 -0.36
C GLY A 48 13.46 9.95 0.40
N PHE A 49 14.71 9.55 0.65
CA PHE A 49 15.66 10.39 1.36
C PHE A 49 17.07 10.29 0.76
N ILE A 50 17.87 11.31 1.03
CA ILE A 50 19.28 11.39 0.67
C ILE A 50 20.05 11.89 1.88
N VAL A 51 21.17 11.24 2.17
CA VAL A 51 22.02 11.57 3.32
C VAL A 51 23.50 11.48 2.97
N ALA A 52 24.28 12.43 3.48
CA ALA A 52 25.73 12.33 3.51
C ALA A 52 26.16 11.50 4.73
N ILE A 53 26.68 10.30 4.49
CA ILE A 53 27.13 9.37 5.55
C ILE A 53 28.28 9.97 6.38
N ASP A 54 29.11 10.81 5.76
CA ASP A 54 30.20 11.54 6.43
C ASP A 54 29.73 12.80 7.17
N GLY A 55 28.44 13.13 7.09
CA GLY A 55 27.83 14.30 7.73
C GLY A 55 28.16 15.64 7.06
N LYS A 56 28.83 15.64 5.90
CA LYS A 56 29.18 16.89 5.21
C LYS A 56 27.93 17.53 4.62
N ARG A 57 27.74 18.81 4.95
CA ARG A 57 26.67 19.65 4.40
C ARG A 57 27.07 20.07 3.00
N THR A 58 26.18 19.85 2.03
CA THR A 58 26.40 20.30 0.65
C THR A 58 25.06 20.63 0.00
N HIS A 59 25.05 21.64 -0.85
CA HIS A 59 23.87 21.96 -1.67
C HIS A 59 23.56 20.87 -2.72
N LYS A 60 24.52 19.98 -3.04
CA LYS A 60 24.29 18.82 -3.92
C LYS A 60 23.14 17.93 -3.42
N ILE A 61 23.00 17.76 -2.11
CA ILE A 61 21.94 16.93 -1.52
C ILE A 61 20.56 17.51 -1.83
N VAL A 62 20.41 18.84 -1.80
CA VAL A 62 19.16 19.53 -2.16
C VAL A 62 18.80 19.25 -3.62
N ARG A 63 19.76 19.39 -4.55
CA ARG A 63 19.54 19.12 -5.99
C ARG A 63 19.25 17.65 -6.29
N ASP A 64 19.87 16.73 -5.57
CA ASP A 64 19.58 15.31 -5.74
C ASP A 64 18.19 14.97 -5.16
N ALA A 65 17.77 15.63 -4.07
CA ALA A 65 16.44 15.48 -3.50
C ALA A 65 15.35 16.07 -4.42
N GLU A 66 15.63 17.18 -5.10
CA GLU A 66 14.79 17.73 -6.17
C GLU A 66 14.59 16.70 -7.29
N LYS A 67 15.67 16.13 -7.81
CA LYS A 67 15.59 15.07 -8.82
C LYS A 67 14.80 13.87 -8.31
N LEU A 68 15.00 13.45 -7.06
CA LEU A 68 14.28 12.35 -6.44
C LEU A 68 12.77 12.64 -6.38
N ALA A 69 12.37 13.83 -5.94
CA ALA A 69 10.98 14.26 -5.89
C ALA A 69 10.34 14.30 -7.29
N LEU A 70 11.04 14.85 -8.29
CA LEU A 70 10.59 14.86 -9.68
C LEU A 70 10.33 13.45 -10.21
N ARG A 71 11.20 12.49 -9.89
CA ARG A 71 11.02 11.08 -10.26
C ARG A 71 9.88 10.38 -9.53
N MET A 72 9.22 11.02 -8.56
CA MET A 72 8.04 10.49 -7.86
C MET A 72 6.72 11.10 -8.33
N ASN A 73 6.71 12.04 -9.28
CA ASN A 73 5.47 12.68 -9.77
C ASN A 73 4.43 11.69 -10.28
N HIS A 74 4.86 10.58 -10.89
CA HIS A 74 3.97 9.52 -11.36
C HIS A 74 3.23 8.76 -10.23
N ARG A 75 3.52 9.07 -8.97
CA ARG A 75 2.92 8.52 -7.74
C ARG A 75 2.08 9.53 -6.96
N GLY A 76 2.11 10.82 -7.33
CA GLY A 76 1.27 11.85 -6.71
C GLY A 76 -0.10 11.96 -7.38
N ALA A 77 -1.07 12.51 -6.66
CA ALA A 77 -2.35 12.95 -7.23
C ALA A 77 -2.32 14.46 -7.46
N CYS A 78 -3.07 14.89 -8.47
CA CYS A 78 -3.50 16.27 -8.61
C CYS A 78 -4.99 16.38 -8.30
N ALA A 79 -5.39 17.52 -7.76
CA ALA A 79 -6.77 17.90 -7.57
C ALA A 79 -7.47 18.09 -8.92
N CYS A 80 -8.76 18.42 -8.87
CA CYS A 80 -9.62 18.56 -10.04
C CYS A 80 -9.24 19.65 -11.06
N ASP A 81 -8.33 20.56 -10.70
CA ASP A 81 -7.80 21.58 -11.60
C ASP A 81 -6.56 21.08 -12.37
N ASN A 82 -6.12 19.83 -12.13
CA ASN A 82 -4.92 19.19 -12.70
C ASN A 82 -3.59 19.93 -12.40
N ASP A 83 -3.61 20.94 -11.53
CA ASP A 83 -2.47 21.82 -11.24
C ASP A 83 -2.17 21.90 -9.73
N THR A 84 -3.19 21.71 -8.88
CA THR A 84 -2.99 21.65 -7.44
C THR A 84 -2.62 20.22 -7.01
N GLY A 85 -1.42 20.02 -6.45
CA GLY A 85 -1.05 18.72 -5.86
C GLY A 85 -1.71 18.47 -4.50
N ASP A 86 -1.90 17.20 -4.15
CA ASP A 86 -2.49 16.77 -2.86
C ASP A 86 -1.59 17.05 -1.65
N GLY A 87 -0.30 17.28 -1.89
CA GLY A 87 0.69 17.66 -0.90
C GLY A 87 2.09 17.21 -1.29
N ALA A 88 3.09 18.08 -1.14
CA ALA A 88 4.49 17.74 -1.29
C ALA A 88 5.34 18.50 -0.27
N GLY A 89 6.49 17.93 0.08
CA GLY A 89 7.40 18.57 1.01
C GLY A 89 8.77 17.93 1.08
N VAL A 90 9.67 18.67 1.72
CA VAL A 90 11.03 18.27 2.03
C VAL A 90 11.36 18.63 3.49
N LEU A 91 11.91 17.67 4.20
CA LEU A 91 12.55 17.88 5.50
C LEU A 91 14.05 17.91 5.29
N THR A 92 14.70 18.93 5.82
CA THR A 92 16.16 19.11 5.75
C THR A 92 16.75 19.36 7.12
N ALA A 93 18.06 19.15 7.27
CA ALA A 93 18.78 19.72 8.40
C ALA A 93 18.81 21.25 8.27
N ILE A 94 18.76 21.96 9.39
CA ILE A 94 18.74 23.43 9.40
C ILE A 94 19.96 23.99 8.63
N PRO A 95 19.75 24.81 7.59
CA PRO A 95 20.82 25.47 6.84
C PRO A 95 21.30 26.72 7.60
N HIS A 96 22.13 26.52 8.63
CA HIS A 96 22.56 27.57 9.57
C HIS A 96 23.15 28.81 8.87
N ASP A 97 24.12 28.61 7.98
CA ASP A 97 24.85 29.72 7.33
C ASP A 97 23.92 30.58 6.46
N PHE A 98 22.99 29.94 5.74
CA PHE A 98 21.97 30.63 4.96
C PHE A 98 21.04 31.48 5.84
N TYR A 99 20.52 30.92 6.95
CA TYR A 99 19.65 31.69 7.84
C TYR A 99 20.40 32.81 8.58
N ALA A 100 21.64 32.58 8.99
CA ALA A 100 22.46 33.61 9.64
C ALA A 100 22.71 34.79 8.68
N HIS A 101 22.98 34.51 7.40
CA HIS A 101 23.14 35.53 6.36
C HIS A 101 21.83 36.31 6.13
N GLU A 102 20.73 35.61 5.88
CA GLU A 102 19.41 36.22 5.62
C GLU A 102 18.91 37.10 6.77
N LEU A 103 19.04 36.63 8.02
CA LEU A 103 18.61 37.39 9.20
C LEU A 103 19.47 38.62 9.45
N ARG A 104 20.78 38.52 9.20
CA ARG A 104 21.69 39.67 9.31
C ARG A 104 21.37 40.72 8.26
N GLU A 105 21.14 40.33 7.00
CA GLU A 105 20.85 41.27 5.91
C GLU A 105 19.46 41.90 6.02
N GLN A 106 18.42 41.13 6.33
CA GLN A 106 17.04 41.62 6.29
C GLN A 106 16.58 42.27 7.60
N GLN A 107 17.08 41.79 8.74
CA GLN A 107 16.58 42.18 10.07
C GLN A 107 17.66 42.68 11.02
N ASN A 108 18.94 42.67 10.61
CA ASN A 108 20.09 43.00 11.46
C ASN A 108 20.15 42.18 12.77
N VAL A 109 19.76 40.90 12.69
CA VAL A 109 19.77 39.95 13.82
C VAL A 109 20.93 38.99 13.68
N GLU A 110 21.72 38.82 14.74
CA GLU A 110 22.77 37.81 14.80
C GLU A 110 22.23 36.48 15.33
N LEU A 111 22.35 35.42 14.53
CA LEU A 111 21.88 34.09 14.90
C LEU A 111 22.95 33.34 15.73
N PRO A 112 22.60 32.76 16.89
CA PRO A 112 23.53 31.93 17.66
C PRO A 112 24.02 30.70 16.89
N SER A 113 25.10 30.07 17.38
CA SER A 113 25.63 28.86 16.76
C SER A 113 24.60 27.71 16.73
N LEU A 114 24.71 26.83 15.73
CA LEU A 114 23.82 25.68 15.59
C LEU A 114 23.80 24.83 16.88
N GLY A 115 22.60 24.49 17.35
CA GLY A 115 22.39 23.76 18.61
C GLY A 115 22.06 24.66 19.82
N GLN A 116 22.30 25.98 19.71
CA GLN A 116 21.93 26.96 20.76
C GLN A 116 20.58 27.66 20.49
N TYR A 117 19.95 27.37 19.36
CA TYR A 117 18.64 27.90 18.99
C TYR A 117 17.78 26.81 18.35
N ALA A 118 16.47 27.01 18.37
CA ALA A 118 15.50 26.24 17.61
C ALA A 118 14.80 27.13 16.59
N THR A 119 14.46 26.58 15.44
CA THR A 119 13.66 27.27 14.42
C THR A 119 12.60 26.35 13.84
N GLY A 120 11.57 26.96 13.27
CA GLY A 120 10.41 26.24 12.82
C GLY A 120 9.48 27.08 11.97
N ILE A 121 8.83 26.46 10.99
CA ILE A 121 7.82 27.11 10.15
C ILE A 121 6.42 26.86 10.74
N VAL A 122 5.67 27.94 10.89
CA VAL A 122 4.31 28.00 11.41
C VAL A 122 3.40 28.55 10.32
N TYR A 123 2.23 27.93 10.15
CA TYR A 123 1.16 28.40 9.29
C TYR A 123 0.12 29.13 10.12
N GLU A 124 -0.15 30.37 9.72
CA GLU A 124 -1.10 31.26 10.38
C GLU A 124 -2.00 31.94 9.34
N ASP A 125 -3.04 32.63 9.81
CA ASP A 125 -3.78 33.58 8.97
C ASP A 125 -3.22 34.99 9.16
N LYS A 126 -3.05 35.72 8.06
CA LYS A 126 -2.49 37.08 8.09
C LYS A 126 -3.27 38.04 9.00
N THR A 127 -4.57 37.82 9.20
CA THR A 127 -5.43 38.64 10.07
C THR A 127 -5.17 38.42 11.54
N ASN A 128 -4.74 37.22 11.95
CA ASN A 128 -4.66 36.81 13.35
C ASN A 128 -3.20 36.57 13.81
N SER A 129 -2.24 36.88 12.93
CA SER A 129 -0.83 36.54 13.15
C SER A 129 -0.23 37.27 14.35
N GLU A 130 -0.45 38.59 14.50
CA GLU A 130 0.07 39.36 15.64
C GLU A 130 -0.40 38.81 17.00
N GLN A 131 -1.68 38.41 17.10
CA GLN A 131 -2.23 37.82 18.32
C GLN A 131 -1.66 36.42 18.60
N SER A 132 -1.47 35.62 17.54
CA SER A 132 -0.92 34.27 17.62
C SER A 132 0.55 34.31 18.03
N GLU A 133 1.34 35.19 17.41
CA GLU A 133 2.75 35.42 17.74
C GLU A 133 2.92 35.95 19.17
N ALA A 134 2.06 36.86 19.64
CA ALA A 134 2.09 37.36 21.02
C ALA A 134 1.76 36.26 22.05
N THR A 135 0.76 35.43 21.76
CA THR A 135 0.41 34.28 22.61
C THR A 135 1.54 33.24 22.63
N PHE A 136 2.17 33.00 21.47
CA PHE A 136 3.34 32.12 21.35
C PHE A 136 4.53 32.67 22.16
N ALA A 137 4.78 33.98 22.15
CA ALA A 137 5.80 34.62 22.96
C ALA A 137 5.56 34.47 24.47
N GLN A 138 4.29 34.60 24.91
CA GLN A 138 3.93 34.33 26.30
C GLN A 138 4.25 32.89 26.69
N LEU A 139 3.82 31.92 25.87
CA LEU A 139 4.08 30.50 26.12
C LEU A 139 5.58 30.17 26.11
N ALA A 140 6.36 30.80 25.22
CA ALA A 140 7.81 30.63 25.17
C ALA A 140 8.46 31.09 26.48
N ASN A 141 8.08 32.27 26.97
CA ASN A 141 8.58 32.80 28.24
C ASN A 141 8.25 31.89 29.43
N GLU A 142 7.05 31.29 29.43
CA GLU A 142 6.65 30.32 30.45
C GLU A 142 7.44 28.99 30.38
N CYS A 143 8.04 28.67 29.23
CA CYS A 143 8.89 27.48 29.03
C CYS A 143 10.40 27.81 29.15
N ASN A 144 10.76 28.96 29.75
CA ASN A 144 12.15 29.45 29.85
C ASN A 144 12.85 29.66 28.50
N LEU A 145 12.08 29.98 27.47
CA LEU A 145 12.55 30.29 26.12
C LEU A 145 12.24 31.75 25.78
N ASN A 146 13.03 32.35 24.91
CA ASN A 146 12.81 33.69 24.36
C ASN A 146 12.76 33.63 22.84
N ILE A 147 11.94 34.49 22.22
CA ILE A 147 11.87 34.62 20.77
C ILE A 147 12.91 35.64 20.33
N LEU A 148 13.83 35.23 19.46
CA LEU A 148 14.84 36.12 18.88
C LEU A 148 14.21 37.00 17.79
N CYS A 149 13.54 36.38 16.82
CA CYS A 149 12.82 37.08 15.77
C CYS A 149 11.83 36.16 15.05
N TRP A 150 10.99 36.78 14.21
CA TRP A 150 10.12 36.12 13.24
C TRP A 150 10.49 36.52 11.82
N ARG A 151 10.65 35.54 10.94
CA ARG A 151 10.95 35.71 9.51
C ARG A 151 9.73 35.30 8.69
N THR A 152 9.32 36.12 7.72
CA THR A 152 8.33 35.67 6.72
C THR A 152 9.03 34.77 5.71
N VAL A 153 8.52 33.56 5.50
CA VAL A 153 9.12 32.64 4.52
C VAL A 153 8.85 33.17 3.10
N PRO A 154 9.87 33.34 2.25
CA PRO A 154 9.67 33.84 0.89
C PRO A 154 9.05 32.75 -0.01
N THR A 155 7.95 33.09 -0.68
CA THR A 155 7.18 32.16 -1.52
C THR A 155 6.86 32.75 -2.91
N HIS A 156 6.72 31.89 -3.91
CA HIS A 156 6.34 32.27 -5.28
C HIS A 156 4.91 31.83 -5.61
N ARG A 157 3.94 32.71 -5.32
CA ARG A 157 2.49 32.43 -5.38
C ARG A 157 1.92 32.17 -6.78
N ASP A 158 2.55 32.68 -7.83
CA ASP A 158 2.03 32.57 -9.20
C ASP A 158 2.20 31.15 -9.81
N GLY A 159 3.00 30.30 -9.16
CA GLY A 159 3.33 28.95 -9.64
C GLY A 159 2.42 27.82 -9.15
N ILE A 160 1.37 28.12 -8.38
CA ILE A 160 0.47 27.11 -7.77
C ILE A 160 -0.95 27.25 -8.29
N GLY A 161 -1.70 26.14 -8.30
CA GLY A 161 -3.10 26.09 -8.73
C GLY A 161 -4.05 26.92 -7.88
N GLU A 162 -5.25 27.21 -8.42
CA GLU A 162 -6.24 28.10 -7.79
C GLU A 162 -6.71 27.56 -6.43
N VAL A 163 -6.87 26.24 -6.32
CA VAL A 163 -7.31 25.60 -5.07
C VAL A 163 -6.27 25.79 -3.96
N ALA A 164 -4.99 25.52 -4.24
CA ALA A 164 -3.92 25.74 -3.28
C ALA A 164 -3.76 27.23 -2.90
N ARG A 165 -3.93 28.14 -3.86
CA ARG A 165 -3.80 29.59 -3.66
C ARG A 165 -4.88 30.17 -2.75
N ASN A 166 -6.09 29.59 -2.79
CA ASN A 166 -7.22 30.02 -1.96
C ASN A 166 -7.09 29.55 -0.50
N SER A 167 -6.36 28.46 -0.24
CA SER A 167 -6.10 27.90 1.09
C SER A 167 -4.69 28.20 1.62
N GLU A 168 -3.90 29.01 0.90
CA GLU A 168 -2.51 29.33 1.22
C GLU A 168 -2.36 30.00 2.60
N PRO A 169 -1.55 29.44 3.52
CA PRO A 169 -1.29 30.05 4.81
C PRO A 169 -0.32 31.21 4.72
N PHE A 170 -0.39 32.12 5.69
CA PHE A 170 0.70 33.04 5.98
C PHE A 170 1.80 32.29 6.74
N MET A 171 2.96 32.10 6.10
CA MET A 171 4.03 31.26 6.61
C MET A 171 5.06 32.08 7.38
N ARG A 172 5.19 31.77 8.67
CA ARG A 172 6.06 32.48 9.62
C ARG A 172 7.08 31.53 10.20
N GLN A 173 8.35 31.89 10.13
CA GLN A 173 9.45 31.14 10.70
C GLN A 173 9.91 31.80 11.99
N VAL A 174 9.83 31.07 13.10
CA VAL A 174 10.26 31.57 14.42
C VAL A 174 11.68 31.13 14.71
N PHE A 175 12.44 31.97 15.41
CA PHE A 175 13.75 31.62 15.99
C PHE A 175 13.67 31.79 17.50
N VAL A 176 13.94 30.70 18.23
CA VAL A 176 13.79 30.60 19.68
C VAL A 176 15.13 30.26 20.31
N VAL A 177 15.47 30.95 21.40
CA VAL A 177 16.71 30.77 22.17
C VAL A 177 16.38 30.51 23.65
N PRO A 178 17.28 29.88 24.42
CA PRO A 178 17.16 29.86 25.88
C PRO A 178 17.03 31.28 26.43
N ARG A 179 16.19 31.48 27.44
CA ARG A 179 16.09 32.76 28.15
C ARG A 179 17.41 33.09 28.84
N GLU A 180 17.76 34.37 28.92
CA GLU A 180 18.93 34.83 29.67
C GLU A 180 18.91 34.28 31.11
N GLY A 181 19.99 33.58 31.51
CA GLY A 181 20.12 32.91 32.80
C GLY A 181 19.63 31.45 32.84
N ALA A 182 18.91 30.96 31.82
CA ALA A 182 18.55 29.55 31.68
C ALA A 182 19.70 28.79 31.02
N ASN A 183 20.59 28.19 31.82
CA ASN A 183 21.64 27.29 31.33
C ASN A 183 21.03 25.94 30.91
N LEU A 184 20.40 25.91 29.74
CA LEU A 184 19.88 24.68 29.13
C LEU A 184 20.97 24.02 28.28
N ASP A 185 21.19 22.73 28.50
CA ASP A 185 21.94 21.90 27.56
C ASP A 185 21.07 21.58 26.31
N GLU A 186 21.69 21.01 25.27
CA GLU A 186 21.04 20.74 23.98
C GLU A 186 19.78 19.85 24.14
N GLU A 187 19.84 18.83 25.00
CA GLU A 187 18.73 17.93 25.28
C GLU A 187 17.60 18.61 26.08
N SER A 188 17.94 19.49 27.04
CA SER A 188 16.93 20.27 27.76
C SER A 188 16.29 21.32 26.87
N LEU A 189 17.06 21.97 25.99
CA LEU A 189 16.52 22.88 24.98
C LEU A 189 15.53 22.16 24.06
N LYS A 190 15.91 20.98 23.55
CA LYS A 190 15.03 20.12 22.74
C LYS A 190 13.70 19.80 23.44
N ARG A 191 13.75 19.40 24.72
CA ARG A 191 12.55 19.09 25.51
C ARG A 191 11.68 20.33 25.75
N GLN A 192 12.28 21.46 26.10
CA GLN A 192 11.54 22.71 26.30
C GLN A 192 10.87 23.19 25.01
N VAL A 193 11.55 23.04 23.87
CA VAL A 193 10.99 23.34 22.55
C VAL A 193 9.80 22.41 22.23
N PHE A 194 9.91 21.12 22.55
CA PHE A 194 8.80 20.17 22.41
C PHE A 194 7.59 20.55 23.29
N ILE A 195 7.83 20.92 24.55
CA ILE A 195 6.79 21.39 25.49
C ILE A 195 6.11 22.65 24.94
N LEU A 196 6.90 23.66 24.54
CA LEU A 196 6.40 24.89 23.92
C LEU A 196 5.51 24.57 22.72
N ARG A 197 5.97 23.70 21.82
CA ARG A 197 5.22 23.31 20.62
C ARG A 197 3.87 22.68 20.98
N LYS A 198 3.85 21.68 21.88
CA LYS A 198 2.60 21.03 22.31
C LYS A 198 1.64 22.01 22.99
N ARG A 199 2.15 22.86 23.88
CA ARG A 199 1.33 23.88 24.57
C ARG A 199 0.76 24.89 23.58
N ALA A 200 1.55 25.34 22.62
CA ALA A 200 1.10 26.23 21.55
C ALA A 200 -0.01 25.59 20.71
N THR A 201 0.16 24.34 20.27
CA THR A 201 -0.85 23.61 19.49
C THR A 201 -2.16 23.36 20.26
N HIS A 202 -2.13 23.30 21.60
CA HIS A 202 -3.35 23.14 22.39
C HIS A 202 -4.05 24.46 22.72
N THR A 203 -3.31 25.58 22.73
CA THR A 203 -3.80 26.86 23.26
C THR A 203 -4.19 27.86 22.18
N ILE A 204 -3.40 27.93 21.09
CA ILE A 204 -3.54 28.95 20.06
C ILE A 204 -4.64 28.58 19.04
N PRO A 205 -4.71 27.34 18.50
CA PRO A 205 -5.78 26.96 17.59
C PRO A 205 -7.14 27.06 18.27
N LYS A 206 -7.99 27.93 17.74
CA LYS A 206 -9.37 28.16 18.18
C LYS A 206 -10.25 28.30 16.94
N PRO A 207 -11.57 28.12 17.04
CA PRO A 207 -12.46 28.33 15.91
C PRO A 207 -12.21 29.71 15.27
N GLY A 208 -11.94 29.75 13.97
CA GLY A 208 -11.57 30.95 13.21
C GLY A 208 -10.11 31.42 13.33
N VAL A 209 -9.23 30.69 14.02
CA VAL A 209 -7.79 30.99 14.13
C VAL A 209 -6.98 29.80 13.63
N ARG A 210 -6.38 29.93 12.44
CA ARG A 210 -5.42 28.96 11.91
C ARG A 210 -4.07 29.09 12.61
N PHE A 211 -3.56 28.00 13.17
CA PHE A 211 -2.22 27.92 13.72
C PHE A 211 -1.70 26.48 13.66
N TYR A 212 -0.74 26.22 12.78
CA TYR A 212 -0.15 24.88 12.62
C TYR A 212 1.37 24.94 12.53
N ILE A 213 2.06 24.21 13.41
CA ILE A 213 3.52 24.15 13.45
C ILE A 213 4.00 22.98 12.58
N CYS A 214 4.60 23.27 11.43
CA CYS A 214 5.15 22.26 10.51
C CYS A 214 6.39 21.59 11.08
N SER A 215 7.27 22.40 11.66
CA SER A 215 8.46 21.97 12.38
C SER A 215 8.79 23.03 13.43
N LEU A 216 9.40 22.62 14.54
CA LEU A 216 10.04 23.51 15.50
C LEU A 216 11.12 22.67 16.20
N SER A 217 12.36 22.82 15.77
CA SER A 217 13.48 21.97 16.18
C SER A 217 14.80 22.74 16.14
N HIS A 218 15.80 22.24 16.86
CA HIS A 218 17.17 22.76 16.84
C HIS A 218 18.05 22.09 15.76
N THR A 219 17.51 21.08 15.05
CA THR A 219 18.26 20.29 14.07
C THR A 219 17.66 20.24 12.67
N ILE A 220 16.32 20.26 12.56
CA ILE A 220 15.61 20.06 11.29
C ILE A 220 14.59 21.17 11.01
N VAL A 221 14.27 21.33 9.73
CA VAL A 221 13.21 22.23 9.24
C VAL A 221 12.44 21.55 8.11
N VAL A 222 11.12 21.78 8.08
CA VAL A 222 10.21 21.16 7.10
C VAL A 222 9.58 22.24 6.23
N TYR A 223 9.85 22.15 4.92
CA TYR A 223 9.20 22.93 3.87
C TYR A 223 8.18 22.03 3.18
N LYS A 224 6.89 22.33 3.33
CA LYS A 224 5.82 21.52 2.74
C LYS A 224 4.66 22.39 2.30
N GLY A 225 3.70 21.80 1.61
CA GLY A 225 2.47 22.50 1.25
C GLY A 225 1.60 21.70 0.31
N GLN A 226 0.49 22.30 -0.08
CA GLN A 226 -0.45 21.77 -1.06
C GLN A 226 0.08 21.99 -2.48
N LEU A 227 1.12 21.24 -2.83
CA LEU A 227 1.97 21.42 -4.01
C LEU A 227 2.15 20.08 -4.72
N THR A 228 2.38 20.11 -6.04
CA THR A 228 2.99 18.96 -6.72
C THR A 228 4.48 18.86 -6.37
N SER A 229 5.11 17.70 -6.61
CA SER A 229 6.52 17.52 -6.22
C SER A 229 7.49 18.43 -6.99
N ASP A 230 7.12 18.89 -8.18
CA ASP A 230 7.87 19.89 -8.95
C ASP A 230 7.63 21.32 -8.46
N GLN A 231 6.40 21.67 -8.09
CA GLN A 231 6.05 22.98 -7.55
C GLN A 231 6.76 23.29 -6.23
N LEU A 232 7.07 22.28 -5.41
CA LEU A 232 7.77 22.45 -4.14
C LEU A 232 9.06 23.29 -4.27
N TRP A 233 9.88 22.97 -5.27
CA TRP A 233 11.20 23.57 -5.47
C TRP A 233 11.13 24.94 -6.13
N THR A 234 10.04 25.25 -6.82
CA THR A 234 9.81 26.54 -7.45
C THR A 234 9.12 27.53 -6.51
N TYR A 235 8.22 27.03 -5.65
CA TYR A 235 7.43 27.78 -4.68
C TYR A 235 8.27 28.33 -3.53
N PHE A 236 9.08 27.49 -2.86
CA PHE A 236 9.96 27.95 -1.79
C PHE A 236 11.29 28.45 -2.35
N THR A 237 11.50 29.76 -2.36
CA THR A 237 12.71 30.35 -2.97
C THR A 237 13.97 30.04 -2.18
N ASP A 238 13.86 29.79 -0.86
CA ASP A 238 14.96 29.34 -0.01
C ASP A 238 15.68 28.12 -0.60
N LEU A 239 14.93 27.13 -1.12
CA LEU A 239 15.47 25.87 -1.62
C LEU A 239 16.33 26.03 -2.89
N LYS A 240 16.16 27.16 -3.61
CA LYS A 240 16.97 27.48 -4.81
C LYS A 240 18.32 28.10 -4.45
N SER A 241 18.48 28.60 -3.23
CA SER A 241 19.70 29.28 -2.83
C SER A 241 20.89 28.31 -2.82
N PRO A 242 22.02 28.64 -3.47
CA PRO A 242 23.22 27.80 -3.42
C PRO A 242 23.84 27.75 -2.01
N GLN A 243 23.51 28.72 -1.14
CA GLN A 243 23.92 28.74 0.27
C GLN A 243 23.10 27.78 1.14
N PHE A 244 21.99 27.23 0.61
CA PHE A 244 21.20 26.23 1.32
C PHE A 244 21.94 24.89 1.32
N GLU A 245 22.73 24.68 2.37
CA GLU A 245 23.50 23.45 2.57
C GLU A 245 22.89 22.57 3.66
N THR A 246 22.69 21.29 3.33
CA THR A 246 22.19 20.27 4.25
C THR A 246 23.01 19.00 4.12
N TYR A 247 23.03 18.16 5.15
CA TYR A 247 23.57 16.80 5.11
C TYR A 247 22.47 15.74 4.93
N LEU A 248 21.20 16.16 4.99
CA LEU A 248 20.01 15.31 4.95
C LEU A 248 18.87 16.00 4.19
N ALA A 249 18.21 15.27 3.30
CA ALA A 249 16.94 15.66 2.71
C ALA A 249 15.99 14.45 2.64
N LEU A 250 14.79 14.58 3.19
CA LEU A 250 13.71 13.61 3.11
C LEU A 250 12.56 14.25 2.33
N VAL A 251 12.22 13.69 1.18
CA VAL A 251 11.16 14.17 0.30
C VAL A 251 9.95 13.26 0.39
N HIS A 252 8.76 13.86 0.26
CA HIS A 252 7.50 13.13 0.22
C HIS A 252 6.53 13.79 -0.74
N THR A 253 5.80 12.95 -1.47
CA THR A 253 4.70 13.33 -2.35
C THR A 253 3.45 12.57 -1.90
N ARG A 254 2.41 13.30 -1.52
CA ARG A 254 1.15 12.77 -1.03
C ARG A 254 0.18 12.49 -2.18
N PHE A 255 -0.54 11.38 -2.07
CA PHE A 255 -1.76 11.09 -2.79
C PHE A 255 -2.86 10.84 -1.76
N SER A 256 -3.94 11.59 -1.82
CA SER A 256 -5.06 11.44 -0.91
C SER A 256 -6.28 10.91 -1.64
N THR A 257 -7.10 10.14 -0.95
CA THR A 257 -8.42 9.76 -1.48
C THR A 257 -9.44 10.90 -1.32
N ASN A 258 -9.00 12.10 -0.94
CA ASN A 258 -9.83 13.23 -0.59
C ASN A 258 -10.04 14.15 -1.80
N THR A 259 -11.18 14.84 -1.85
CA THR A 259 -11.37 15.99 -2.76
C THR A 259 -11.13 17.34 -2.07
N PHE A 260 -10.63 17.32 -0.82
CA PHE A 260 -10.29 18.50 -0.01
C PHE A 260 -8.82 18.43 0.45
N PRO A 261 -7.87 18.68 -0.45
CA PRO A 261 -6.46 18.84 -0.09
C PRO A 261 -6.25 20.00 0.90
N SER A 262 -5.26 19.87 1.79
CA SER A 262 -4.90 20.90 2.79
C SER A 262 -3.38 20.98 2.96
N TRP A 263 -2.88 22.19 3.26
CA TRP A 263 -1.45 22.47 3.38
C TRP A 263 -0.79 21.73 4.54
N GLU A 264 -1.48 21.60 5.67
CA GLU A 264 -0.99 21.05 6.93
C GLU A 264 -0.78 19.54 6.86
N ARG A 265 -1.62 18.87 6.06
CA ARG A 265 -1.59 17.42 5.86
C ARG A 265 -0.56 16.97 4.84
N ALA A 266 0.08 17.91 4.14
CA ALA A 266 1.28 17.59 3.40
C ALA A 266 2.34 16.99 4.34
N HIS A 267 3.19 16.17 3.76
CA HIS A 267 4.32 15.54 4.43
C HIS A 267 5.62 16.11 3.85
N PRO A 268 6.77 15.92 4.51
CA PRO A 268 6.98 15.23 5.79
C PRO A 268 6.31 15.87 7.01
N LEU A 269 6.18 15.08 8.08
CA LEU A 269 5.78 15.52 9.41
C LEU A 269 7.05 15.83 10.25
N ARG A 270 6.94 15.87 11.58
CA ARG A 270 8.01 16.38 12.44
C ARG A 270 9.14 15.36 12.59
N TYR A 271 8.82 14.08 12.78
CA TYR A 271 9.78 12.97 12.87
C TYR A 271 9.63 11.96 11.73
N LEU A 272 8.56 12.11 10.94
CA LEU A 272 8.01 11.05 10.13
C LEU A 272 7.69 11.47 8.69
N ALA A 273 8.04 10.64 7.72
CA ALA A 273 7.31 10.57 6.46
C ALA A 273 6.74 9.17 6.28
N HIS A 274 5.42 9.11 6.07
CA HIS A 274 4.67 7.87 6.02
C HIS A 274 4.09 7.68 4.63
N ASN A 275 4.24 6.47 4.10
CA ASN A 275 3.60 6.00 2.90
C ASN A 275 2.82 4.73 3.22
N GLY A 276 1.50 4.85 3.33
CA GLY A 276 0.57 3.76 3.63
C GLY A 276 -0.55 4.26 4.55
N GLU A 277 -1.37 3.33 5.03
CA GLU A 277 -2.52 3.61 5.91
C GLU A 277 -2.37 2.89 7.25
N ILE A 278 -2.85 3.49 8.34
CA ILE A 278 -2.93 2.86 9.68
C ILE A 278 -4.36 2.40 9.98
N ASN A 279 -4.66 1.14 9.70
CA ASN A 279 -6.02 0.59 9.83
C ASN A 279 -6.47 0.41 11.30
N THR A 280 -5.52 0.40 12.23
CA THR A 280 -5.77 0.25 13.68
C THR A 280 -5.97 1.58 14.42
N LEU A 281 -5.94 2.71 13.71
CA LEU A 281 -5.90 4.07 14.27
C LEU A 281 -6.89 4.31 15.42
N ARG A 282 -8.17 3.97 15.21
CA ARG A 282 -9.21 4.19 16.24
C ARG A 282 -8.91 3.46 17.55
N GLY A 283 -8.39 2.24 17.48
CA GLY A 283 -7.96 1.50 18.66
C GLY A 283 -6.80 2.22 19.35
N ASN A 284 -5.78 2.56 18.57
CA ASN A 284 -4.54 3.13 19.07
C ASN A 284 -4.75 4.50 19.74
N VAL A 285 -5.56 5.38 19.12
CA VAL A 285 -5.89 6.69 19.70
C VAL A 285 -6.64 6.54 21.03
N ASN A 286 -7.57 5.59 21.12
CA ASN A 286 -8.32 5.33 22.35
C ASN A 286 -7.41 4.75 23.45
N PHE A 287 -6.48 3.85 23.11
CA PHE A 287 -5.51 3.32 24.07
C PHE A 287 -4.54 4.39 24.55
N MET A 288 -4.06 5.28 23.67
CA MET A 288 -3.25 6.42 24.09
C MET A 288 -4.01 7.35 25.03
N LYS A 289 -5.28 7.65 24.73
CA LYS A 289 -6.14 8.43 25.64
C LYS A 289 -6.34 7.76 27.00
N ALA A 290 -6.44 6.43 27.04
CA ALA A 290 -6.49 5.70 28.30
C ALA A 290 -5.17 5.81 29.09
N ARG A 291 -4.03 5.82 28.40
CA ARG A 291 -2.69 5.94 29.01
C ARG A 291 -2.44 7.31 29.61
N GLU A 292 -3.03 8.38 29.07
CA GLU A 292 -2.90 9.75 29.59
C GLU A 292 -3.24 9.85 31.09
N GLY A 293 -4.15 9.01 31.60
CA GLY A 293 -4.51 8.98 33.02
C GLY A 293 -3.48 8.35 33.96
N VAL A 294 -2.50 7.60 33.45
CA VAL A 294 -1.53 6.83 34.26
C VAL A 294 -0.06 7.09 33.91
N MET A 295 0.21 7.77 32.79
CA MET A 295 1.57 8.07 32.35
C MET A 295 2.32 8.96 33.35
N LYS A 296 3.61 8.64 33.54
CA LYS A 296 4.58 9.42 34.31
C LYS A 296 5.85 9.55 33.49
N SER A 297 6.55 10.67 33.61
CA SER A 297 7.85 10.90 32.98
C SER A 297 8.89 11.25 34.05
N PRO A 298 10.13 10.73 33.97
CA PRO A 298 11.22 11.19 34.81
C PRO A 298 11.80 12.55 34.35
N TYR A 299 11.46 13.00 33.12
CA TYR A 299 12.02 14.21 32.51
C TYR A 299 11.08 15.42 32.57
N ILE A 300 9.78 15.18 32.74
CA ILE A 300 8.75 16.22 32.75
C ILE A 300 7.91 16.02 34.02
N GLU A 301 7.74 17.10 34.80
CA GLU A 301 6.93 17.05 36.01
C GLU A 301 5.48 16.70 35.71
N ASN A 302 4.81 15.99 36.63
CA ASN A 302 3.45 15.48 36.38
C ASN A 302 2.42 16.58 36.05
N GLU A 303 2.53 17.75 36.66
CA GLU A 303 1.61 18.88 36.38
C GLU A 303 1.89 19.51 35.01
N GLU A 304 3.13 19.50 34.54
CA GLU A 304 3.50 19.96 33.22
C GLU A 304 3.12 18.93 32.14
N LEU A 305 3.31 17.64 32.43
CA LEU A 305 2.93 16.54 31.55
C LEU A 305 1.43 16.55 31.23
N LYS A 306 0.56 16.85 32.21
CA LYS A 306 -0.89 16.99 32.01
C LYS A 306 -1.26 18.10 31.02
N LYS A 307 -0.44 19.15 30.90
CA LYS A 307 -0.65 20.25 29.93
C LYS A 307 -0.34 19.82 28.49
N LEU A 308 0.39 18.72 28.31
CA LEU A 308 0.73 18.15 27.01
C LEU A 308 -0.36 17.21 26.46
N TYR A 309 -1.47 17.04 27.16
CA TYR A 309 -2.61 16.24 26.72
C TYR A 309 -3.67 17.08 25.99
N PRO A 310 -4.35 16.52 24.96
CA PRO A 310 -4.20 15.16 24.44
C PRO A 310 -2.87 14.95 23.68
N VAL A 311 -2.30 13.74 23.78
CA VAL A 311 -1.06 13.38 23.06
C VAL A 311 -1.29 13.45 21.56
N VAL A 312 -2.37 12.82 21.09
CA VAL A 312 -2.83 12.89 19.71
C VAL A 312 -3.66 14.15 19.54
N GLU A 313 -3.17 15.07 18.72
CA GLU A 313 -3.87 16.31 18.40
C GLU A 313 -5.14 16.01 17.56
N PRO A 314 -6.26 16.72 17.78
CA PRO A 314 -7.48 16.49 17.01
C PRO A 314 -7.30 16.85 15.53
N ASN A 315 -8.12 16.26 14.65
CA ASN A 315 -8.19 16.55 13.20
C ASN A 315 -6.94 16.23 12.36
N LEU A 316 -5.95 15.55 12.93
CA LEU A 316 -4.79 15.03 12.18
C LEU A 316 -5.14 13.82 11.31
N SER A 317 -4.31 13.56 10.30
CA SER A 317 -4.32 12.29 9.58
C SER A 317 -3.88 11.14 10.49
N ASP A 318 -4.05 9.91 10.00
CA ASP A 318 -3.51 8.71 10.65
C ASP A 318 -2.01 8.82 10.91
N SER A 319 -1.29 9.34 9.92
CA SER A 319 0.14 9.58 9.91
C SER A 319 0.54 10.68 10.88
N GLY A 320 -0.24 11.77 10.92
CA GLY A 320 -0.08 12.83 11.91
C GLY A 320 -0.27 12.32 13.34
N SER A 321 -1.24 11.43 13.55
CA SER A 321 -1.49 10.80 14.84
C SER A 321 -0.32 9.91 15.27
N LEU A 322 0.27 9.16 14.34
CA LEU A 322 1.47 8.35 14.57
C LEU A 322 2.68 9.22 14.95
N ASP A 323 2.89 10.32 14.22
CA ASP A 323 3.97 11.28 14.48
C ASP A 323 3.86 11.92 15.87
N CYS A 324 2.65 12.30 16.30
CA CYS A 324 2.41 12.82 17.65
C CYS A 324 2.84 11.85 18.76
N VAL A 325 2.49 10.57 18.61
CA VAL A 325 2.81 9.56 19.63
C VAL A 325 4.29 9.21 19.60
N LEU A 326 4.88 9.09 18.41
CA LEU A 326 6.31 8.88 18.24
C LEU A 326 7.13 10.00 18.89
N GLU A 327 6.79 11.25 18.57
CA GLU A 327 7.43 12.43 19.13
C GLU A 327 7.29 12.48 20.66
N PHE A 328 6.13 12.09 21.19
CA PHE A 328 5.89 12.01 22.63
C PHE A 328 6.74 10.92 23.31
N LEU A 329 6.85 9.72 22.73
CA LEU A 329 7.71 8.65 23.25
C LEU A 329 9.19 9.04 23.28
N VAL A 330 9.64 9.79 22.28
CA VAL A 330 11.04 10.27 22.19
C VAL A 330 11.30 11.38 23.21
N ASN A 331 10.49 12.46 23.20
CA ASN A 331 10.80 13.66 23.98
C ASN A 331 10.32 13.56 25.45
N ALA A 332 9.10 13.07 25.67
CA ALA A 332 8.54 12.91 27.02
C ALA A 332 8.92 11.56 27.65
N GLY A 333 9.02 10.51 26.84
CA GLY A 333 9.41 9.16 27.29
C GLY A 333 10.92 8.94 27.37
N GLY A 334 11.74 9.77 26.71
CA GLY A 334 13.19 9.61 26.63
C GLY A 334 13.65 8.34 25.88
N ARG A 335 12.78 7.75 25.05
CA ARG A 335 13.14 6.60 24.23
C ARG A 335 13.97 7.05 23.05
N SER A 336 14.92 6.20 22.65
CA SER A 336 15.57 6.41 21.36
C SER A 336 14.53 6.26 20.23
N LEU A 337 14.72 6.95 19.11
CA LEU A 337 13.81 6.82 17.98
C LEU A 337 13.68 5.35 17.51
N PRO A 338 14.77 4.58 17.31
CA PRO A 338 14.63 3.18 16.90
C PRO A 338 13.82 2.34 17.89
N GLU A 339 14.01 2.57 19.20
CA GLU A 339 13.25 1.88 20.24
C GLU A 339 11.76 2.28 20.23
N ALA A 340 11.46 3.57 20.08
CA ALA A 340 10.08 4.06 19.97
C ALA A 340 9.39 3.46 18.75
N VAL A 341 10.08 3.41 17.60
CA VAL A 341 9.60 2.79 16.37
C VAL A 341 9.36 1.29 16.55
N MET A 342 10.33 0.55 17.07
CA MET A 342 10.19 -0.90 17.31
C MET A 342 9.07 -1.22 18.32
N THR A 343 8.77 -0.29 19.23
CA THR A 343 7.67 -0.44 20.19
C THR A 343 6.32 -0.16 19.55
N MET A 344 6.21 0.94 18.81
CA MET A 344 4.98 1.33 18.15
C MET A 344 4.64 0.39 17.00
N VAL A 345 5.65 -0.09 16.28
CA VAL A 345 5.44 -0.87 15.08
C VAL A 345 6.45 -2.03 15.01
N PRO A 346 6.19 -3.10 15.78
CA PRO A 346 7.09 -4.24 15.89
C PRO A 346 7.09 -5.12 14.64
N GLU A 347 8.18 -5.86 14.45
CA GLU A 347 8.24 -6.96 13.47
C GLU A 347 7.28 -8.09 13.83
N ALA A 348 6.88 -8.90 12.84
CA ALA A 348 6.23 -10.18 13.14
C ALA A 348 7.24 -11.12 13.84
N TRP A 349 7.07 -11.32 15.15
CA TRP A 349 8.07 -11.97 16.01
C TRP A 349 7.60 -13.29 16.64
N GLN A 350 6.29 -13.51 16.80
CA GLN A 350 5.76 -14.61 17.62
C GLN A 350 6.16 -16.00 17.11
N ASN A 351 6.16 -16.19 15.79
CA ASN A 351 6.43 -17.48 15.14
C ASN A 351 7.78 -17.50 14.41
N ASP A 352 8.62 -16.47 14.57
CA ASP A 352 9.91 -16.41 13.90
C ASP A 352 10.95 -17.19 14.70
N ALA A 353 11.21 -18.43 14.29
CA ALA A 353 12.25 -19.27 14.88
C ALA A 353 13.66 -18.71 14.63
N THR A 354 13.87 -17.94 13.57
CA THR A 354 15.17 -17.39 13.14
C THR A 354 15.53 -16.08 13.85
N MET A 355 14.56 -15.44 14.52
CA MET A 355 14.80 -14.20 15.26
C MET A 355 15.64 -14.43 16.52
N ALA A 356 16.67 -13.61 16.70
CA ALA A 356 17.51 -13.60 17.90
C ALA A 356 16.67 -13.46 19.18
N ALA A 357 17.01 -14.25 20.21
CA ALA A 357 16.24 -14.32 21.46
C ALA A 357 16.05 -12.95 22.12
N GLU A 358 17.11 -12.13 22.18
CA GLU A 358 17.06 -10.78 22.77
C GLU A 358 16.06 -9.86 22.05
N LYS A 359 16.00 -9.94 20.71
CA LYS A 359 15.05 -9.16 19.89
C LYS A 359 13.62 -9.63 20.11
N ARG A 360 13.42 -10.95 20.22
CA ARG A 360 12.13 -11.57 20.51
C ARG A 360 11.62 -11.19 21.89
N ASP A 361 12.49 -11.23 22.90
CA ASP A 361 12.17 -10.83 24.28
C ASP A 361 11.81 -9.35 24.36
N PHE A 362 12.54 -8.49 23.62
CA PHE A 362 12.19 -7.08 23.49
C PHE A 362 10.80 -6.90 22.90
N TYR A 363 10.47 -7.57 21.79
CA TYR A 363 9.14 -7.45 21.20
C TYR A 363 8.03 -8.05 22.06
N HIS A 364 8.32 -9.12 22.79
CA HIS A 364 7.39 -9.68 23.77
C HIS A 364 7.08 -8.65 24.88
N TRP A 365 8.10 -7.97 25.41
CA TRP A 365 7.92 -6.87 26.35
C TRP A 365 7.16 -5.69 25.72
N ALA A 366 7.54 -5.27 24.51
CA ALA A 366 6.92 -4.16 23.81
C ALA A 366 5.43 -4.42 23.55
N ALA A 367 5.05 -5.64 23.17
CA ALA A 367 3.67 -6.04 22.96
C ALA A 367 2.82 -6.01 24.25
N CYS A 368 3.43 -6.15 25.43
CA CYS A 368 2.74 -5.91 26.70
C CYS A 368 2.61 -4.42 27.02
N ALA A 369 3.54 -3.58 26.54
CA ALA A 369 3.58 -2.16 26.83
C ALA A 369 2.69 -1.35 25.87
N MET A 370 2.69 -1.66 24.58
CA MET A 370 2.02 -0.89 23.53
C MET A 370 1.44 -1.80 22.46
N GLU A 371 0.21 -1.51 22.05
CA GLU A 371 -0.42 -2.14 20.90
C GLU A 371 0.22 -1.65 19.59
N PRO A 372 0.36 -2.51 18.58
CA PRO A 372 1.05 -2.15 17.36
C PRO A 372 0.21 -1.21 16.50
N TRP A 373 0.84 -0.14 16.00
CA TRP A 373 0.26 0.82 15.06
C TRP A 373 0.40 0.29 13.63
N THR A 374 -0.40 -0.72 13.32
CA THR A 374 -0.28 -1.46 12.05
C THR A 374 -1.12 -0.87 10.92
N GLY A 375 -0.57 -0.98 9.71
CA GLY A 375 -1.31 -0.89 8.45
C GLY A 375 -2.01 -2.20 8.06
N PRO A 376 -2.44 -2.37 6.80
CA PRO A 376 -3.31 -3.45 6.33
C PRO A 376 -2.72 -4.85 6.58
N LEU A 377 -3.06 -5.44 7.72
CA LEU A 377 -2.74 -6.82 8.09
C LEU A 377 -3.95 -7.77 7.96
N CYS A 378 -5.09 -7.29 7.46
CA CYS A 378 -6.35 -8.04 7.48
C CYS A 378 -7.05 -8.22 6.12
N SER A 379 -6.38 -7.95 5.00
CA SER A 379 -6.88 -8.25 3.65
C SER A 379 -5.93 -9.23 2.95
N PRO A 380 -6.42 -10.28 2.26
CA PRO A 380 -5.61 -11.14 1.40
C PRO A 380 -5.15 -10.42 0.10
N SER A 381 -5.24 -9.09 0.03
CA SER A 381 -4.77 -8.28 -1.10
C SER A 381 -3.25 -8.04 -1.00
N PRO A 382 -2.45 -8.48 -2.00
CA PRO A 382 -0.99 -8.48 -1.96
C PRO A 382 -0.34 -7.11 -2.29
N THR A 383 -1.00 -6.00 -1.96
CA THR A 383 -0.73 -4.71 -2.62
C THR A 383 -0.25 -3.57 -1.74
N GLU A 384 -0.26 -3.68 -0.41
CA GLU A 384 0.00 -2.52 0.46
C GLU A 384 1.06 -2.86 1.50
N ASP A 385 2.31 -2.80 1.06
CA ASP A 385 3.42 -2.58 1.98
C ASP A 385 3.24 -1.14 2.54
N THR A 386 3.49 -0.94 3.83
CA THR A 386 3.50 0.39 4.45
C THR A 386 4.95 0.78 4.68
N LEU A 387 5.41 1.93 4.21
CA LEU A 387 6.78 2.41 4.39
C LEU A 387 6.77 3.60 5.33
N VAL A 388 7.54 3.47 6.41
CA VAL A 388 7.68 4.53 7.40
C VAL A 388 9.15 4.93 7.48
N LEU A 389 9.45 6.15 7.03
CA LEU A 389 10.76 6.75 7.16
C LEU A 389 10.78 7.61 8.42
N TYR A 390 11.67 7.25 9.34
CA TYR A 390 11.86 7.96 10.59
C TYR A 390 13.20 8.70 10.57
N LEU A 391 13.18 9.95 11.02
CA LEU A 391 14.37 10.78 11.11
C LEU A 391 14.74 11.10 12.55
N THR A 392 16.02 10.91 12.86
CA THR A 392 16.68 11.55 14.00
C THR A 392 17.88 12.35 13.56
N GLU A 393 18.27 13.23 14.46
CA GLU A 393 19.44 14.12 14.46
C GLU A 393 20.76 13.41 14.09
N ARG A 394 20.83 12.08 14.32
CA ARG A 394 22.04 11.25 14.09
C ARG A 394 21.77 9.91 13.39
N PHE A 395 20.52 9.59 13.06
CA PHE A 395 20.14 8.34 12.37
C PHE A 395 19.00 8.57 11.39
N ILE A 396 19.10 7.94 10.22
CA ILE A 396 17.95 7.70 9.37
C ILE A 396 17.63 6.23 9.49
N THR A 397 16.38 5.95 9.82
CA THR A 397 15.90 4.59 9.94
C THR A 397 14.76 4.38 8.95
N CYS A 398 15.03 3.58 7.92
CA CYS A 398 13.99 3.12 7.01
C CYS A 398 13.35 1.87 7.60
N VAL A 399 12.02 1.85 7.71
CA VAL A 399 11.25 0.66 8.06
C VAL A 399 10.22 0.42 6.97
N CYS A 400 10.48 -0.59 6.14
CA CYS A 400 9.48 -1.12 5.22
C CYS A 400 8.69 -2.22 5.94
N TYR A 401 7.37 -2.09 6.03
CA TYR A 401 6.49 -3.20 6.39
C TYR A 401 6.21 -3.99 5.13
N SER A 402 6.92 -5.10 5.01
CA SER A 402 6.29 -6.34 4.60
C SER A 402 6.54 -7.34 5.74
N ALA A 403 6.25 -8.62 5.59
CA ALA A 403 6.39 -9.62 6.64
C ALA A 403 7.75 -9.61 7.39
N THR A 404 8.80 -8.99 6.83
CA THR A 404 10.03 -8.55 7.51
C THR A 404 10.10 -7.01 7.62
N VAL A 405 10.40 -6.45 8.80
CA VAL A 405 10.92 -5.08 8.89
C VAL A 405 12.41 -5.12 8.60
N ARG A 406 12.86 -4.46 7.53
CA ARG A 406 14.28 -4.17 7.32
C ARG A 406 14.59 -2.79 7.86
N MET A 407 15.24 -2.75 9.02
CA MET A 407 15.71 -1.51 9.63
C MET A 407 17.11 -1.18 9.11
N LEU A 408 17.24 -0.18 8.23
CA LEU A 408 18.56 0.34 7.81
C LEU A 408 18.88 1.60 8.62
N SER A 409 19.98 1.59 9.38
CA SER A 409 20.45 2.74 10.17
C SER A 409 21.83 3.20 9.72
N VAL A 410 21.99 4.49 9.43
CA VAL A 410 23.28 5.13 9.14
C VAL A 410 23.75 5.88 10.40
N ARG A 411 24.97 5.57 10.90
CA ARG A 411 25.53 6.14 12.13
C ARG A 411 26.77 6.98 11.84
N THR A 412 26.74 8.26 12.21
CA THR A 412 27.93 9.13 12.33
C THR A 412 28.60 8.95 13.70
N LEU A 413 29.93 9.17 13.77
CA LEU A 413 30.87 8.66 14.80
C LEU A 413 30.54 8.91 16.31
N PHE A 414 31.14 8.02 17.13
CA PHE A 414 30.98 7.75 18.59
C PHE A 414 31.04 8.93 19.58
N LEU A 415 30.31 8.76 20.71
CA LEU A 415 30.80 8.88 22.10
C LEU A 415 29.89 8.06 23.03
N LYS A 416 30.48 7.39 24.03
CA LYS A 416 29.83 6.48 25.01
C LYS A 416 28.87 7.27 25.93
N TRP A 417 27.73 6.68 26.30
CA TRP A 417 26.85 7.24 27.34
C TRP A 417 26.32 6.17 28.32
N PRO A 418 26.07 6.52 29.60
CA PRO A 418 25.53 5.61 30.62
C PRO A 418 23.99 5.49 30.58
N ALA A 419 23.52 4.43 31.25
CA ALA A 419 22.15 3.99 31.55
C ALA A 419 21.23 5.02 32.25
N VAL A 420 19.89 4.74 32.23
CA VAL A 420 18.80 5.07 33.20
C VAL A 420 17.45 5.03 32.42
N LEU A 421 16.35 4.34 32.78
CA LEU A 421 15.79 3.88 34.05
C LEU A 421 14.81 2.68 33.91
N GLU A 422 14.48 2.10 35.07
CA GLU A 422 13.58 0.99 35.36
C GLU A 422 12.08 1.30 35.14
N THR A 423 11.33 0.27 34.75
CA THR A 423 9.97 0.05 35.27
C THR A 423 9.92 -1.33 35.91
N LYS A 424 10.12 -1.39 37.22
CA LYS A 424 9.57 -2.45 38.07
C LYS A 424 8.15 -2.04 38.40
N GLU A 425 7.16 -2.51 37.63
CA GLU A 425 5.79 -2.70 38.13
C GLU A 425 4.98 -3.45 37.07
N CYS A 426 4.91 -4.77 37.22
CA CYS A 426 3.87 -5.59 36.60
C CYS A 426 2.71 -5.66 37.60
N SER A 427 2.03 -4.54 37.80
CA SER A 427 0.72 -4.49 38.45
C SER A 427 -0.30 -4.17 37.38
N ILE A 428 -0.97 -5.22 36.88
CA ILE A 428 -2.13 -5.10 36.00
C ILE A 428 -3.24 -4.44 36.84
N GLN A 429 -3.32 -3.12 36.82
CA GLN A 429 -4.55 -2.44 37.16
C GLN A 429 -5.52 -2.68 36.00
N VAL A 430 -6.52 -3.53 36.25
CA VAL A 430 -7.64 -3.75 35.34
C VAL A 430 -8.47 -2.48 35.31
N SER A 431 -8.10 -1.52 34.47
CA SER A 431 -9.01 -0.48 34.01
C SER A 431 -9.95 -1.12 32.99
N LEU A 432 -11.14 -1.49 33.46
CA LEU A 432 -12.27 -1.95 32.66
C LEU A 432 -12.80 -0.78 31.81
N ILE A 433 -12.02 -0.35 30.80
CA ILE A 433 -12.60 0.31 29.65
C ILE A 433 -13.33 -0.79 28.92
N ARG A 434 -14.65 -0.68 28.82
CA ARG A 434 -15.53 -1.63 28.15
C ARG A 434 -15.13 -1.69 26.67
N CYS A 435 -14.10 -2.47 26.35
CA CYS A 435 -13.70 -2.86 24.99
C CYS A 435 -14.65 -3.95 24.49
N SER A 436 -15.94 -3.74 24.71
CA SER A 436 -16.99 -4.36 23.94
C SER A 436 -17.20 -3.42 22.77
N MET A 437 -16.90 -3.89 21.55
CA MET A 437 -17.81 -3.62 20.43
C MET A 437 -19.22 -3.58 21.05
N ARG A 438 -19.91 -2.43 21.01
CA ARG A 438 -21.32 -2.36 21.39
C ARG A 438 -22.11 -3.14 20.32
N ILE A 439 -21.98 -4.45 20.33
CA ILE A 439 -23.04 -5.34 19.91
C ILE A 439 -23.93 -5.40 21.13
N ILE A 440 -25.09 -4.75 21.05
CA ILE A 440 -26.16 -4.91 22.02
C ILE A 440 -26.59 -6.38 21.90
N VAL A 441 -25.96 -7.28 22.66
CA VAL A 441 -26.39 -8.66 22.84
C VAL A 441 -27.41 -8.67 23.96
N ARG A 442 -28.62 -8.22 23.66
CA ARG A 442 -29.84 -8.60 24.39
C ARG A 442 -31.03 -8.54 23.44
N GLN A 443 -31.70 -9.69 23.29
CA GLN A 443 -32.88 -9.97 22.45
C GLN A 443 -32.67 -10.05 20.94
N TRP A 444 -31.86 -11.02 20.49
CA TRP A 444 -31.77 -11.39 19.07
C TRP A 444 -31.98 -12.91 18.90
N LYS A 445 -33.23 -13.35 18.99
CA LYS A 445 -33.57 -14.72 18.56
C LYS A 445 -34.88 -14.90 17.78
N GLU A 446 -35.65 -13.85 17.46
CA GLU A 446 -36.96 -14.05 16.82
C GLU A 446 -37.36 -13.13 15.64
N GLU A 447 -36.52 -12.22 15.13
CA GLU A 447 -36.99 -11.23 14.12
C GLU A 447 -36.04 -10.97 12.92
N TYR A 448 -35.31 -11.98 12.44
CA TYR A 448 -34.39 -11.79 11.30
C TYR A 448 -34.98 -12.06 9.90
N GLN A 449 -36.30 -12.24 9.77
CA GLN A 449 -36.94 -12.52 8.47
C GLN A 449 -37.85 -11.42 7.90
N ARG A 450 -37.96 -10.24 8.51
CA ARG A 450 -38.85 -9.17 7.99
C ARG A 450 -38.34 -7.74 8.23
N LEU A 451 -37.16 -7.40 7.72
CA LEU A 451 -36.73 -6.00 7.61
C LEU A 451 -36.46 -5.66 6.14
N TRP A 452 -37.54 -5.30 5.44
CA TRP A 452 -37.47 -4.58 4.18
C TRP A 452 -37.70 -3.10 4.49
N LEU A 453 -36.67 -2.27 4.34
CA LEU A 453 -36.85 -0.81 4.31
C LEU A 453 -37.61 -0.48 3.01
N ARG A 454 -38.93 -0.28 3.11
CA ARG A 454 -39.74 0.22 1.99
C ARG A 454 -39.70 1.75 1.99
N TRP A 455 -39.35 2.32 0.85
CA TRP A 455 -39.34 3.76 0.59
C TRP A 455 -40.65 4.18 -0.10
N GLU A 456 -41.02 5.46 0.02
CA GLU A 456 -42.16 6.05 -0.69
C GLU A 456 -41.71 7.16 -1.65
N PHE A 457 -42.38 7.28 -2.79
CA PHE A 457 -42.11 8.27 -3.85
C PHE A 457 -42.96 9.55 -3.71
N GLN A 458 -42.44 10.70 -4.12
CA GLN A 458 -43.15 11.99 -4.15
C GLN A 458 -43.30 12.52 -5.60
N ARG A 459 -44.50 13.02 -5.99
CA ARG A 459 -44.84 13.47 -7.37
C ARG A 459 -44.66 14.98 -7.59
N CYS A 460 -44.11 15.40 -8.73
CA CYS A 460 -44.12 16.80 -9.23
C CYS A 460 -44.38 16.90 -10.76
N SER A 461 -44.92 18.04 -11.20
CA SER A 461 -45.54 18.36 -12.51
C SER A 461 -44.59 18.53 -13.73
N PRO A 462 -45.09 18.47 -15.01
CA PRO A 462 -44.24 18.29 -16.19
C PRO A 462 -43.98 19.53 -17.07
N THR A 463 -42.78 19.63 -17.69
CA THR A 463 -42.47 20.52 -18.84
C THR A 463 -41.46 19.90 -19.83
N LYS A 464 -41.45 20.43 -21.07
CA LYS A 464 -41.10 19.80 -22.36
C LYS A 464 -39.62 19.89 -22.84
N GLU A 465 -39.25 18.83 -23.59
CA GLU A 465 -38.48 18.73 -24.86
C GLU A 465 -36.96 19.04 -25.04
N LEU A 466 -36.33 18.05 -25.73
CA LEU A 466 -35.28 18.08 -26.78
C LEU A 466 -33.88 17.47 -26.52
N LYS A 467 -33.64 16.44 -27.36
CA LYS A 467 -32.44 15.93 -28.05
C LYS A 467 -31.29 15.25 -27.28
N SER A 468 -30.81 14.22 -27.98
CA SER A 468 -30.09 13.03 -27.55
C SER A 468 -28.65 12.99 -28.06
N SER A 469 -27.76 12.37 -27.29
CA SER A 469 -26.77 11.33 -27.69
C SER A 469 -25.52 11.45 -26.79
N LYS A 470 -25.35 10.52 -25.85
CA LYS A 470 -24.44 9.34 -25.89
C LYS A 470 -22.97 9.69 -25.62
N PRO A 471 -22.27 8.83 -24.86
CA PRO A 471 -22.62 8.47 -23.51
C PRO A 471 -21.42 8.75 -22.59
N LEU A 472 -21.66 8.58 -21.29
CA LEU A 472 -20.68 8.22 -20.28
C LEU A 472 -20.21 9.39 -19.28
N GLU A 473 -20.70 9.57 -18.00
CA GLU A 473 -19.99 9.59 -16.63
C GLU A 473 -20.83 9.54 -15.32
N TYR A 474 -20.54 8.67 -14.33
CA TYR A 474 -21.19 8.58 -13.02
C TYR A 474 -20.32 9.09 -11.89
N GLN A 475 -21.03 9.47 -10.86
CA GLN A 475 -20.66 10.53 -9.96
C GLN A 475 -20.04 10.07 -8.67
N ARG A 476 -18.90 10.69 -8.39
CA ARG A 476 -18.73 11.53 -7.18
C ARG A 476 -17.48 12.40 -7.25
N LYS A 477 -17.28 13.15 -8.35
CA LYS A 477 -15.90 13.54 -8.75
C LYS A 477 -14.93 12.33 -8.66
N LEU A 478 -15.50 11.14 -8.84
CA LEU A 478 -14.84 9.94 -9.31
C LEU A 478 -15.13 10.01 -10.80
N SER A 479 -14.09 10.06 -11.60
CA SER A 479 -14.21 9.94 -13.05
C SER A 479 -14.54 8.49 -13.48
N LYS A 480 -15.39 7.78 -12.72
CA LYS A 480 -15.61 6.33 -12.82
C LYS A 480 -17.05 5.94 -12.43
N ASN A 481 -17.65 4.99 -13.15
CA ASN A 481 -19.04 4.50 -13.01
C ASN A 481 -19.35 3.98 -11.58
N VAL A 482 -20.61 4.12 -11.11
CA VAL A 482 -21.04 3.64 -9.79
C VAL A 482 -21.97 2.45 -9.94
N SER A 483 -21.42 1.26 -9.69
CA SER A 483 -22.14 -0.01 -9.76
C SER A 483 -22.64 -0.47 -8.38
N SER A 484 -23.94 -0.74 -8.26
CA SER A 484 -24.51 -1.44 -7.09
C SER A 484 -24.67 -2.94 -7.37
N ARG A 485 -24.17 -3.82 -6.48
CA ARG A 485 -24.06 -5.28 -6.74
C ARG A 485 -24.86 -6.20 -5.80
N ASN A 486 -25.64 -5.67 -4.86
CA ASN A 486 -26.30 -6.51 -3.85
C ASN A 486 -27.83 -6.49 -3.99
N LEU A 487 -28.40 -7.69 -4.24
CA LEU A 487 -29.84 -8.02 -4.12
C LEU A 487 -30.81 -7.06 -4.84
N VAL A 488 -30.39 -6.48 -5.98
CA VAL A 488 -31.31 -5.84 -6.92
C VAL A 488 -32.12 -6.93 -7.59
N CYS A 489 -33.39 -7.05 -7.21
CA CYS A 489 -34.28 -8.10 -7.71
C CYS A 489 -35.49 -7.52 -8.45
N LEU A 490 -35.90 -6.30 -8.10
CA LEU A 490 -37.10 -5.63 -8.58
C LEU A 490 -36.79 -4.26 -9.21
N GLY A 491 -37.69 -3.78 -10.07
CA GLY A 491 -37.55 -2.48 -10.72
C GLY A 491 -37.53 -1.34 -9.71
N PHE A 492 -38.25 -1.50 -8.60
CA PHE A 492 -38.18 -0.58 -7.46
C PHE A 492 -36.75 -0.42 -6.90
N ASP A 493 -36.01 -1.52 -6.74
CA ASP A 493 -34.64 -1.49 -6.19
C ASP A 493 -33.70 -0.72 -7.11
N VAL A 494 -33.86 -0.89 -8.43
CA VAL A 494 -33.11 -0.15 -9.45
C VAL A 494 -33.39 1.35 -9.34
N VAL A 495 -34.66 1.75 -9.23
CA VAL A 495 -35.03 3.17 -9.12
C VAL A 495 -34.50 3.79 -7.83
N VAL A 496 -34.64 3.10 -6.68
CA VAL A 496 -34.08 3.60 -5.41
C VAL A 496 -32.56 3.73 -5.48
N ALA A 497 -31.86 2.74 -6.03
CA ALA A 497 -30.42 2.81 -6.21
C ALA A 497 -30.02 3.96 -7.16
N ALA A 498 -30.78 4.22 -8.23
CA ALA A 498 -30.57 5.36 -9.11
C ALA A 498 -30.72 6.70 -8.37
N LEU A 499 -31.80 6.86 -7.59
CA LEU A 499 -32.05 8.06 -6.78
C LEU A 499 -30.96 8.31 -5.73
N LEU A 500 -30.33 7.25 -5.21
CA LEU A 500 -29.17 7.33 -4.32
C LEU A 500 -27.85 7.59 -5.04
N GLY A 501 -27.83 7.49 -6.37
CA GLY A 501 -26.66 7.70 -7.20
C GLY A 501 -25.98 6.42 -7.69
N ALA A 502 -26.69 5.46 -8.30
CA ALA A 502 -26.11 4.43 -9.18
C ALA A 502 -26.60 4.56 -10.65
N ASP A 503 -25.72 4.45 -11.65
CA ASP A 503 -26.12 4.29 -13.08
C ASP A 503 -26.09 2.86 -13.51
N GLU A 504 -25.26 2.06 -12.88
CA GLU A 504 -25.05 0.67 -13.24
C GLU A 504 -25.54 -0.25 -12.14
N PHE A 505 -26.23 -1.30 -12.56
CA PHE A 505 -26.88 -2.26 -11.67
C PHE A 505 -26.35 -3.66 -11.98
N GLY A 506 -25.56 -4.20 -11.06
CA GLY A 506 -25.06 -5.56 -11.14
C GLY A 506 -26.03 -6.53 -10.48
N MET A 507 -26.55 -7.48 -11.26
CA MET A 507 -27.44 -8.53 -10.76
C MET A 507 -26.73 -9.88 -10.80
N SER A 508 -26.75 -10.60 -9.68
CA SER A 508 -26.12 -11.93 -9.56
C SER A 508 -27.18 -13.01 -9.27
N THR A 509 -27.85 -12.93 -8.12
CA THR A 509 -28.77 -13.99 -7.67
C THR A 509 -30.05 -14.10 -8.51
N ALA A 510 -30.68 -12.98 -8.90
CA ALA A 510 -31.93 -13.01 -9.64
C ALA A 510 -31.80 -13.70 -11.02
N PRO A 511 -30.78 -13.38 -11.85
CA PRO A 511 -30.49 -14.16 -13.05
C PRO A 511 -30.27 -15.66 -12.79
N LEU A 512 -29.59 -16.04 -11.70
CA LEU A 512 -29.40 -17.45 -11.34
C LEU A 512 -30.74 -18.15 -11.02
N ILE A 513 -31.66 -17.47 -10.34
CA ILE A 513 -33.01 -18.00 -10.03
C ILE A 513 -33.82 -18.18 -11.31
N VAL A 514 -33.79 -17.19 -12.20
CA VAL A 514 -34.46 -17.24 -13.50
C VAL A 514 -33.93 -18.38 -14.38
N MET A 515 -32.64 -18.73 -14.24
CA MET A 515 -32.04 -19.89 -14.88
C MET A 515 -32.35 -21.24 -14.19
N GLY A 516 -33.03 -21.24 -13.02
CA GLY A 516 -33.48 -22.45 -12.34
C GLY A 516 -32.94 -22.65 -10.92
N CYS A 517 -32.21 -21.70 -10.34
CA CYS A 517 -31.68 -21.85 -8.98
C CYS A 517 -32.81 -21.93 -7.95
N THR A 518 -32.84 -23.02 -7.20
CA THR A 518 -33.81 -23.28 -6.13
C THR A 518 -33.36 -22.75 -4.76
N MET A 519 -32.26 -21.99 -4.71
CA MET A 519 -31.71 -21.39 -3.48
C MET A 519 -31.41 -22.40 -2.36
N MET A 520 -30.98 -23.61 -2.72
CA MET A 520 -30.61 -24.67 -1.75
C MET A 520 -29.36 -24.34 -0.91
N ARG A 521 -28.54 -23.36 -1.35
CA ARG A 521 -27.29 -22.92 -0.68
C ARG A 521 -26.23 -24.01 -0.48
N LYS A 522 -26.23 -25.04 -1.34
CA LYS A 522 -25.22 -26.12 -1.37
C LYS A 522 -24.16 -25.93 -2.47
N CYS A 523 -23.97 -24.71 -2.96
CA CYS A 523 -23.05 -24.41 -4.06
C CYS A 523 -21.59 -24.83 -3.76
N HIS A 524 -21.16 -24.70 -2.51
CA HIS A 524 -19.81 -25.06 -2.06
C HIS A 524 -19.55 -26.57 -1.97
N LEU A 525 -20.60 -27.39 -2.02
CA LEU A 525 -20.51 -28.85 -1.90
C LEU A 525 -20.46 -29.56 -3.26
N ASN A 526 -20.46 -28.81 -4.37
CA ASN A 526 -20.51 -29.35 -5.72
C ASN A 526 -21.77 -30.21 -6.04
N VAL A 527 -22.81 -30.17 -5.21
CA VAL A 527 -24.04 -31.00 -5.35
C VAL A 527 -25.27 -30.17 -5.73
N CYS A 528 -25.13 -29.24 -6.68
CA CYS A 528 -26.25 -28.45 -7.15
C CYS A 528 -27.28 -29.34 -7.86
N PRO A 529 -28.55 -29.42 -7.39
CA PRO A 529 -29.53 -30.35 -7.96
C PRO A 529 -29.99 -29.98 -9.37
N VAL A 530 -29.78 -28.73 -9.78
CA VAL A 530 -30.24 -28.13 -11.04
C VAL A 530 -29.08 -27.77 -11.98
N GLY A 531 -27.87 -28.27 -11.70
CA GLY A 531 -26.74 -28.12 -12.62
C GLY A 531 -26.13 -26.72 -12.73
N ILE A 532 -26.48 -25.77 -11.86
CA ILE A 532 -25.99 -24.38 -11.93
C ILE A 532 -24.59 -24.24 -11.31
N ALA A 533 -24.44 -24.58 -10.03
CA ALA A 533 -23.20 -24.40 -9.27
C ALA A 533 -22.58 -25.76 -8.93
N THR A 534 -22.21 -26.51 -9.97
CA THR A 534 -21.57 -27.83 -9.88
C THR A 534 -20.69 -28.08 -11.11
N GLN A 535 -19.58 -28.78 -10.90
CA GLN A 535 -18.69 -29.30 -11.93
C GLN A 535 -18.93 -30.80 -12.22
N ASP A 536 -19.84 -31.45 -11.47
CA ASP A 536 -20.24 -32.84 -11.73
C ASP A 536 -21.02 -32.92 -13.05
N PRO A 537 -20.57 -33.72 -14.03
CA PRO A 537 -21.21 -33.81 -15.35
C PRO A 537 -22.67 -34.29 -15.26
N VAL A 538 -23.00 -35.25 -14.39
CA VAL A 538 -24.36 -35.80 -14.23
C VAL A 538 -25.30 -34.75 -13.67
N LEU A 539 -24.80 -33.90 -12.77
CA LEU A 539 -25.61 -32.80 -12.23
C LEU A 539 -25.70 -31.64 -13.21
N ARG A 540 -24.64 -31.34 -13.98
CA ARG A 540 -24.64 -30.30 -15.02
C ARG A 540 -25.62 -30.59 -16.14
N GLU A 541 -25.81 -31.86 -16.51
CA GLU A 541 -26.84 -32.27 -17.49
C GLU A 541 -28.27 -31.88 -17.06
N LYS A 542 -28.51 -31.69 -15.76
CA LYS A 542 -29.81 -31.25 -15.24
C LYS A 542 -30.07 -29.74 -15.44
N PHE A 543 -29.11 -28.99 -15.97
CA PHE A 543 -29.26 -27.55 -16.22
C PHE A 543 -30.23 -27.30 -17.38
N ALA A 544 -31.40 -26.77 -17.05
CA ALA A 544 -32.47 -26.45 -18.01
C ALA A 544 -32.60 -24.93 -18.30
N GLY A 545 -31.70 -24.10 -17.77
CA GLY A 545 -31.73 -22.66 -17.94
C GLY A 545 -31.42 -22.24 -19.38
N LYS A 546 -32.22 -21.32 -19.94
CA LYS A 546 -32.00 -20.79 -21.28
C LYS A 546 -31.73 -19.28 -21.25
N PRO A 547 -30.93 -18.73 -22.19
CA PRO A 547 -30.69 -17.29 -22.28
C PRO A 547 -31.97 -16.46 -22.35
N GLU A 548 -33.01 -16.95 -23.00
CA GLU A 548 -34.30 -16.27 -23.16
C GLU A 548 -34.97 -16.00 -21.80
N HIS A 549 -34.77 -16.86 -20.81
CA HIS A 549 -35.32 -16.64 -19.47
C HIS A 549 -34.73 -15.37 -18.85
N VAL A 550 -33.41 -15.17 -18.96
CA VAL A 550 -32.71 -13.99 -18.43
C VAL A 550 -33.09 -12.74 -19.22
N ILE A 551 -33.18 -12.85 -20.55
CA ILE A 551 -33.62 -11.75 -21.42
C ILE A 551 -35.02 -11.28 -21.03
N ASN A 552 -35.97 -12.21 -20.88
CA ASN A 552 -37.34 -11.90 -20.48
C ASN A 552 -37.39 -11.25 -19.09
N TYR A 553 -36.60 -11.76 -18.13
CA TYR A 553 -36.46 -11.15 -16.81
C TYR A 553 -35.99 -9.69 -16.89
N LEU A 554 -34.95 -9.40 -17.68
CA LEU A 554 -34.45 -8.05 -17.85
C LEU A 554 -35.46 -7.13 -18.53
N PHE A 555 -36.25 -7.63 -19.49
CA PHE A 555 -37.34 -6.84 -20.09
C PHE A 555 -38.47 -6.54 -19.10
N MET A 556 -38.90 -7.53 -18.31
CA MET A 556 -39.91 -7.33 -17.27
C MET A 556 -39.42 -6.32 -16.21
N LEU A 557 -38.16 -6.44 -15.80
CA LEU A 557 -37.54 -5.51 -14.87
C LEU A 557 -37.46 -4.09 -15.44
N ALA A 558 -37.04 -3.95 -16.70
CA ALA A 558 -36.98 -2.66 -17.36
C ALA A 558 -38.36 -2.02 -17.51
N GLU A 559 -39.41 -2.82 -17.74
CA GLU A 559 -40.79 -2.32 -17.76
C GLU A 559 -41.21 -1.81 -16.37
N GLU A 560 -40.97 -2.58 -15.30
CA GLU A 560 -41.27 -2.14 -13.93
C GLU A 560 -40.52 -0.84 -13.58
N VAL A 561 -39.27 -0.69 -14.01
CA VAL A 561 -38.51 0.57 -13.87
C VAL A 561 -39.21 1.71 -14.63
N ARG A 562 -39.65 1.48 -15.88
CA ARG A 562 -40.39 2.48 -16.67
C ARG A 562 -41.71 2.88 -16.01
N GLU A 563 -42.44 1.93 -15.42
CA GLU A 563 -43.68 2.20 -14.69
C GLU A 563 -43.42 3.10 -13.48
N HIS A 564 -42.38 2.81 -12.70
CA HIS A 564 -41.98 3.65 -11.57
C HIS A 564 -41.52 5.04 -12.01
N MET A 565 -40.72 5.14 -13.07
CA MET A 565 -40.31 6.41 -13.68
C MET A 565 -41.51 7.24 -14.12
N ALA A 566 -42.48 6.62 -14.82
CA ALA A 566 -43.71 7.27 -15.24
C ALA A 566 -44.53 7.76 -14.04
N SER A 567 -44.58 6.98 -12.95
CA SER A 567 -45.28 7.37 -11.72
C SER A 567 -44.67 8.59 -11.01
N LEU A 568 -43.37 8.82 -11.23
CA LEU A 568 -42.60 9.98 -10.76
C LEU A 568 -42.63 11.16 -11.74
N GLY A 569 -43.20 11.00 -12.94
CA GLY A 569 -43.21 12.02 -13.99
C GLY A 569 -41.89 12.15 -14.74
N ILE A 570 -41.03 11.14 -14.69
CA ILE A 570 -39.68 11.16 -15.29
C ILE A 570 -39.66 10.30 -16.55
N SER A 571 -39.10 10.86 -17.64
CA SER A 571 -39.02 10.18 -18.94
C SER A 571 -37.61 9.72 -19.32
N LYS A 572 -36.57 10.27 -18.69
CA LYS A 572 -35.16 9.87 -18.91
C LYS A 572 -34.58 9.31 -17.62
N PHE A 573 -33.91 8.16 -17.71
CA PHE A 573 -33.30 7.52 -16.55
C PHE A 573 -32.26 8.40 -15.86
N GLN A 574 -31.51 9.19 -16.64
CA GLN A 574 -30.54 10.16 -16.15
C GLN A 574 -31.14 11.16 -15.14
N ASP A 575 -32.42 11.48 -15.27
CA ASP A 575 -33.07 12.46 -14.40
C ASP A 575 -33.43 11.87 -13.02
N LEU A 576 -33.26 10.55 -12.82
CA LEU A 576 -33.33 9.88 -11.52
C LEU A 576 -32.01 9.95 -10.75
N VAL A 577 -30.88 9.91 -11.46
CA VAL A 577 -29.55 9.77 -10.89
C VAL A 577 -29.31 10.83 -9.81
N GLY A 578 -29.03 10.40 -8.57
CA GLY A 578 -28.70 11.29 -7.45
C GLY A 578 -29.83 12.18 -6.93
N ARG A 579 -31.07 12.01 -7.40
CA ARG A 579 -32.25 12.76 -6.95
C ARG A 579 -32.83 12.24 -5.64
N THR A 580 -32.04 12.31 -4.57
CA THR A 580 -32.46 11.87 -3.23
C THR A 580 -33.67 12.63 -2.68
N ASP A 581 -34.00 13.79 -3.25
CA ASP A 581 -35.19 14.59 -2.94
C ASP A 581 -36.51 13.90 -3.30
N LEU A 582 -36.49 12.90 -4.19
CA LEU A 582 -37.66 12.11 -4.54
C LEU A 582 -37.90 10.92 -3.59
N LEU A 583 -37.01 10.74 -2.62
CA LEU A 583 -37.10 9.70 -1.58
C LEU A 583 -37.46 10.32 -0.24
N ARG A 584 -38.38 9.66 0.48
CA ARG A 584 -38.70 9.99 1.87
C ARG A 584 -38.82 8.73 2.73
N PRO A 585 -38.53 8.82 4.05
CA PRO A 585 -38.86 7.74 4.97
C PRO A 585 -40.38 7.51 4.98
N ALA A 586 -40.80 6.24 4.96
CA ALA A 586 -42.23 5.92 5.06
C ALA A 586 -42.79 6.38 6.42
N GLU A 587 -43.96 7.01 6.42
CA GLU A 587 -44.57 7.57 7.64
C GLU A 587 -45.19 6.48 8.54
N ASN A 588 -45.61 5.36 7.95
CA ASN A 588 -46.40 4.31 8.60
C ASN A 588 -45.57 3.05 8.99
N VAL A 589 -44.37 3.24 9.55
CA VAL A 589 -43.52 2.13 9.97
C VAL A 589 -44.08 1.45 11.23
N LYS A 590 -44.63 0.24 11.10
CA LYS A 590 -45.19 -0.53 12.23
C LYS A 590 -44.13 -0.98 13.25
N ASN A 591 -42.89 -1.21 12.81
CA ASN A 591 -41.81 -1.69 13.68
C ASN A 591 -41.21 -0.53 14.50
N PHE A 592 -41.33 -0.61 15.83
CA PHE A 592 -40.79 0.38 16.75
C PHE A 592 -39.27 0.63 16.57
N LYS A 593 -38.47 -0.41 16.28
CA LYS A 593 -37.01 -0.26 16.07
C LYS A 593 -36.72 0.54 14.80
N ALA A 594 -37.48 0.32 13.73
CA ALA A 594 -37.27 1.04 12.48
C ALA A 594 -37.64 2.54 12.60
N LYS A 595 -38.58 2.91 13.48
CA LYS A 595 -38.87 4.32 13.80
C LYS A 595 -37.68 5.07 14.42
N THR A 596 -36.70 4.36 14.98
CA THR A 596 -35.51 4.97 15.60
C THR A 596 -34.38 5.25 14.60
N LEU A 597 -34.52 4.84 13.34
CA LEU A 597 -33.49 5.01 12.32
C LEU A 597 -33.49 6.44 11.78
N ASN A 598 -32.31 7.07 11.79
CA ASN A 598 -32.09 8.35 11.13
C ASN A 598 -31.53 8.11 9.71
N LEU A 599 -32.38 8.30 8.70
CA LEU A 599 -32.02 8.15 7.28
C LEU A 599 -31.56 9.45 6.62
N SER A 600 -31.57 10.59 7.34
CA SER A 600 -31.12 11.88 6.83
C SER A 600 -29.70 11.86 6.22
N PRO A 601 -28.72 11.10 6.75
CA PRO A 601 -27.39 11.01 6.14
C PRO A 601 -27.39 10.45 4.70
N ILE A 602 -28.29 9.51 4.39
CA ILE A 602 -28.39 8.85 3.09
C ILE A 602 -29.19 9.71 2.11
N LEU A 603 -30.22 10.41 2.60
CA LEU A 603 -31.09 11.26 1.78
C LEU A 603 -30.50 12.65 1.49
N ARG A 604 -29.34 12.98 2.07
CA ARG A 604 -28.67 14.26 1.88
C ARG A 604 -28.19 14.41 0.44
N ASN A 605 -28.78 15.34 -0.29
CA ASN A 605 -28.42 15.62 -1.68
C ASN A 605 -27.01 16.25 -1.77
N ALA A 606 -26.21 15.84 -2.76
CA ALA A 606 -24.88 16.39 -3.03
C ALA A 606 -24.89 17.91 -3.28
N LEU A 607 -25.96 18.44 -3.87
CA LEU A 607 -26.17 19.88 -4.10
C LEU A 607 -26.21 20.69 -2.82
N HIS A 608 -26.57 20.08 -1.69
CA HIS A 608 -26.55 20.75 -0.39
C HIS A 608 -25.12 21.07 0.05
N MET A 609 -24.16 20.16 -0.20
CA MET A 609 -22.76 20.38 0.17
C MET A 609 -22.01 21.18 -0.89
N ARG A 610 -22.36 21.04 -2.17
CA ARG A 610 -21.74 21.77 -3.27
C ARG A 610 -22.82 22.29 -4.24
N PRO A 611 -23.35 23.50 -4.00
CA PRO A 611 -24.34 24.11 -4.89
C PRO A 611 -23.79 24.26 -6.32
N GLY A 612 -24.59 23.89 -7.32
CA GLY A 612 -24.21 24.03 -8.74
C GLY A 612 -23.31 22.92 -9.29
N VAL A 613 -23.00 21.87 -8.53
CA VAL A 613 -22.32 20.68 -9.06
C VAL A 613 -23.27 19.92 -9.98
N ASN A 614 -22.78 19.54 -11.15
CA ASN A 614 -23.56 18.81 -12.13
C ASN A 614 -23.87 17.40 -11.62
N ILE A 615 -25.11 16.91 -11.77
CA ILE A 615 -25.54 15.55 -11.42
C ILE A 615 -25.80 14.75 -12.72
N VAL A 616 -24.77 14.10 -13.26
CA VAL A 616 -24.75 13.41 -14.57
C VAL A 616 -24.27 11.96 -14.40
N GLY A 617 -24.76 10.98 -15.19
CA GLY A 617 -24.42 9.55 -15.13
C GLY A 617 -23.70 8.95 -16.37
N GLY A 618 -22.93 7.83 -16.23
CA GLY A 618 -22.11 7.08 -17.25
C GLY A 618 -20.55 6.84 -17.00
N SER A 619 -19.58 6.94 -17.96
CA SER A 619 -18.07 7.26 -17.88
C SER A 619 -17.41 8.49 -18.68
N GLU A 620 -16.78 9.54 -18.12
CA GLU A 620 -16.21 10.66 -18.93
C GLU A 620 -14.88 10.17 -19.49
N ARG A 621 -14.55 10.62 -20.71
CA ARG A 621 -13.26 10.26 -21.28
C ARG A 621 -12.15 11.00 -20.55
N GLN A 622 -11.41 10.28 -19.73
CA GLN A 622 -10.18 10.76 -19.13
C GLN A 622 -9.03 10.75 -20.14
N ASP A 623 -8.22 11.80 -20.12
CA ASP A 623 -6.96 11.86 -20.84
C ASP A 623 -5.80 11.44 -19.92
N PHE A 624 -5.37 10.19 -20.05
CA PHE A 624 -4.23 9.65 -19.30
C PHE A 624 -2.88 9.92 -19.98
N GLN A 625 -2.85 10.73 -21.04
CA GLN A 625 -1.67 11.05 -21.84
C GLN A 625 -0.90 9.80 -22.30
N LEU A 626 -1.64 8.74 -22.67
CA LEU A 626 -1.06 7.45 -23.07
C LEU A 626 -0.17 7.59 -24.31
N GLU A 627 -0.40 8.61 -25.13
CA GLU A 627 0.39 8.96 -26.30
C GLU A 627 1.85 9.32 -25.97
N LYS A 628 2.13 9.80 -24.75
CA LYS A 628 3.50 10.15 -24.32
C LYS A 628 4.34 8.94 -23.91
N ARG A 629 3.76 7.74 -23.86
CA ARG A 629 4.46 6.52 -23.42
C ARG A 629 5.51 6.07 -24.44
N LEU A 630 6.64 5.59 -23.91
CA LEU A 630 7.71 4.99 -24.71
C LEU A 630 7.22 3.77 -25.51
N ASP A 631 6.23 3.03 -25.00
CA ASP A 631 5.57 1.91 -25.70
C ASP A 631 5.06 2.28 -27.10
N ASN A 632 4.62 3.51 -27.34
CA ASN A 632 4.11 3.90 -28.66
C ASN A 632 5.22 3.93 -29.71
N GLN A 633 6.45 4.32 -29.31
CA GLN A 633 7.62 4.26 -30.20
C GLN A 633 7.99 2.80 -30.51
N LEU A 634 7.92 1.93 -29.49
CA LEU A 634 8.14 0.50 -29.66
C LEU A 634 7.10 -0.14 -30.59
N ILE A 635 5.82 0.19 -30.44
CA ILE A 635 4.73 -0.31 -31.29
C ILE A 635 4.90 0.18 -32.73
N ALA A 636 5.25 1.46 -32.93
CA ALA A 636 5.51 2.00 -34.26
C ALA A 636 6.65 1.23 -34.95
N ALA A 637 7.73 0.94 -34.22
CA ALA A 637 8.83 0.12 -34.73
C ALA A 637 8.44 -1.34 -34.99
N ALA A 638 7.62 -1.94 -34.12
CA ALA A 638 7.20 -3.34 -34.23
C ALA A 638 6.06 -3.59 -35.24
N THR A 639 5.39 -2.55 -35.73
CA THR A 639 4.21 -2.66 -36.62
C THR A 639 4.49 -3.51 -37.88
N PRO A 640 5.63 -3.37 -38.60
CA PRO A 640 5.93 -4.23 -39.75
C PRO A 640 6.03 -5.72 -39.40
N VAL A 641 6.56 -6.06 -38.22
CA VAL A 641 6.63 -7.45 -37.73
C VAL A 641 5.24 -7.96 -37.35
N ILE A 642 4.45 -7.15 -36.64
CA ILE A 642 3.07 -7.48 -36.29
C ILE A 642 2.21 -7.63 -37.56
N ASN A 643 2.52 -6.91 -38.63
CA ASN A 643 1.83 -7.04 -39.91
C ASN A 643 2.23 -8.29 -40.70
N GLY A 644 3.36 -8.92 -40.37
CA GLY A 644 3.95 -10.01 -41.13
C GLY A 644 4.78 -9.55 -42.33
N GLU A 645 5.07 -8.26 -42.43
CA GLU A 645 5.92 -7.67 -43.48
C GLU A 645 7.41 -7.96 -43.21
N GLN A 646 7.79 -8.08 -41.94
CA GLN A 646 9.14 -8.43 -41.48
C GLN A 646 9.11 -9.62 -40.53
N LYS A 647 10.18 -10.42 -40.53
CA LYS A 647 10.30 -11.61 -39.65
C LYS A 647 10.73 -11.26 -38.23
N SER A 648 11.66 -10.31 -38.09
CA SER A 648 12.16 -9.88 -36.80
C SER A 648 12.64 -8.43 -36.80
N ILE A 649 12.68 -7.82 -35.61
CA ILE A 649 13.24 -6.49 -35.37
C ILE A 649 14.06 -6.46 -34.08
N ASN A 650 15.14 -5.67 -34.10
CA ASN A 650 15.94 -5.35 -32.92
C ASN A 650 15.84 -3.84 -32.66
N VAL A 651 15.50 -3.46 -31.43
CA VAL A 651 15.35 -2.06 -31.03
C VAL A 651 16.10 -1.78 -29.73
N GLU A 652 16.68 -0.59 -29.63
CA GLU A 652 17.41 -0.13 -28.45
C GLU A 652 16.77 1.13 -27.88
N PHE A 653 16.51 1.16 -26.57
CA PHE A 653 15.99 2.34 -25.88
C PHE A 653 16.67 2.57 -24.53
N THR A 654 16.59 3.81 -24.04
CA THR A 654 16.93 4.15 -22.66
C THR A 654 15.64 4.25 -21.85
N ILE A 655 15.60 3.61 -20.68
CA ILE A 655 14.42 3.57 -19.81
C ILE A 655 14.71 4.22 -18.45
N ASN A 656 13.69 4.79 -17.84
CA ASN A 656 13.73 5.32 -16.49
C ASN A 656 12.50 4.87 -15.68
N ASN A 657 12.49 5.17 -14.38
CA ASN A 657 11.48 4.64 -13.45
C ASN A 657 10.05 5.14 -13.71
N GLU A 658 9.88 6.23 -14.47
CA GLU A 658 8.56 6.75 -14.85
C GLU A 658 7.92 5.92 -15.97
N CYS A 659 8.74 5.18 -16.73
CA CYS A 659 8.28 4.25 -17.77
C CYS A 659 7.68 2.98 -17.15
N ARG A 660 6.43 3.10 -16.71
CA ARG A 660 5.63 2.02 -16.12
C ARG A 660 4.95 1.17 -17.19
N ALA A 661 4.71 -0.10 -16.87
CA ALA A 661 4.01 -1.05 -17.73
C ALA A 661 4.60 -1.18 -19.14
N PHE A 662 5.93 -0.99 -19.26
CA PHE A 662 6.59 -1.05 -20.56
C PHE A 662 6.45 -2.44 -21.19
N GLY A 663 6.05 -2.50 -22.45
CA GLY A 663 5.81 -3.73 -23.21
C GLY A 663 4.39 -4.30 -23.09
N SER A 664 3.57 -3.81 -22.16
CA SER A 664 2.19 -4.29 -22.00
C SER A 664 1.30 -3.83 -23.16
N THR A 665 1.47 -2.60 -23.64
CA THR A 665 0.66 -2.09 -24.77
C THR A 665 1.08 -2.74 -26.09
N LEU A 666 2.37 -3.02 -26.26
CA LEU A 666 2.84 -3.87 -27.36
C LEU A 666 2.19 -5.25 -27.34
N SER A 667 2.15 -5.88 -26.17
CA SER A 667 1.56 -7.21 -26.00
C SER A 667 0.07 -7.21 -26.32
N TYR A 668 -0.66 -6.16 -25.92
CA TYR A 668 -2.06 -5.96 -26.35
C TYR A 668 -2.20 -5.90 -27.88
N ALA A 669 -1.34 -5.17 -28.58
CA ALA A 669 -1.38 -5.08 -30.05
C ALA A 669 -1.12 -6.44 -30.72
N ILE A 670 -0.23 -7.25 -30.16
CA ILE A 670 0.04 -8.62 -30.63
C ILE A 670 -1.16 -9.54 -30.38
N SER A 671 -1.66 -9.57 -29.14
CA SER A 671 -2.77 -10.44 -28.74
C SER A 671 -4.07 -10.11 -29.49
N MET A 672 -4.32 -8.84 -29.83
CA MET A 672 -5.47 -8.45 -30.66
C MET A 672 -5.46 -9.10 -32.05
N LYS A 673 -4.29 -9.46 -32.58
CA LYS A 673 -4.15 -10.06 -33.91
C LYS A 673 -3.92 -11.57 -33.86
N TYR A 674 -3.15 -12.06 -32.89
CA TYR A 674 -2.69 -13.45 -32.84
C TYR A 674 -3.24 -14.26 -31.66
N GLY A 675 -3.97 -13.62 -30.72
CA GLY A 675 -4.44 -14.26 -29.50
C GLY A 675 -3.30 -14.85 -28.67
N ASP A 676 -3.52 -16.05 -28.13
CA ASP A 676 -2.55 -16.75 -27.27
C ASP A 676 -1.37 -17.34 -28.04
N ASN A 677 -1.48 -17.52 -29.37
CA ASN A 677 -0.39 -18.05 -30.18
C ASN A 677 0.80 -17.07 -30.25
N GLY A 678 0.53 -15.77 -30.09
CA GLY A 678 1.54 -14.71 -30.15
C GLY A 678 2.31 -14.69 -31.46
N LEU A 679 3.58 -14.27 -31.39
CA LEU A 679 4.51 -14.28 -32.51
C LEU A 679 5.49 -15.47 -32.40
N PRO A 680 6.13 -15.87 -33.51
CA PRO A 680 7.28 -16.76 -33.47
C PRO A 680 8.37 -16.24 -32.51
N GLU A 681 9.20 -17.16 -32.00
CA GLU A 681 10.32 -16.78 -31.12
C GLU A 681 11.29 -15.83 -31.82
N HIS A 682 11.86 -14.90 -31.04
CA HIS A 682 12.76 -13.83 -31.49
C HIS A 682 12.22 -12.88 -32.58
N SER A 683 10.90 -12.76 -32.72
CA SER A 683 10.29 -11.76 -33.62
C SER A 683 10.53 -10.32 -33.18
N ILE A 684 10.49 -10.01 -31.89
CA ILE A 684 10.76 -8.65 -31.40
C ILE A 684 11.80 -8.73 -30.28
N ASN A 685 12.98 -8.17 -30.50
CA ASN A 685 14.05 -8.12 -29.51
C ASN A 685 14.29 -6.68 -29.09
N VAL A 686 14.15 -6.41 -27.79
CA VAL A 686 14.25 -5.08 -27.20
C VAL A 686 15.42 -5.07 -26.23
N ALA A 687 16.41 -4.23 -26.46
CA ALA A 687 17.51 -3.99 -25.54
C ALA A 687 17.34 -2.61 -24.87
N LEU A 688 17.34 -2.59 -23.55
CA LEU A 688 17.11 -1.42 -22.74
C LEU A 688 18.30 -1.13 -21.83
N LYS A 689 18.57 0.16 -21.59
CA LYS A 689 19.55 0.62 -20.60
C LYS A 689 18.88 1.56 -19.61
N GLY A 690 19.09 1.35 -18.30
CA GLY A 690 18.60 2.23 -17.24
C GLY A 690 17.79 1.51 -16.17
N SER A 691 16.84 2.23 -15.55
CA SER A 691 16.04 1.70 -14.42
C SER A 691 14.58 1.60 -14.81
N ALA A 692 14.02 0.41 -14.94
CA ALA A 692 12.65 0.23 -15.40
C ALA A 692 11.61 0.55 -14.30
N GLY A 693 10.49 1.16 -14.71
CA GLY A 693 9.35 1.45 -13.85
C GLY A 693 8.59 0.21 -13.38
N GLN A 694 7.53 0.45 -12.62
CA GLN A 694 6.63 -0.57 -12.08
C GLN A 694 5.92 -1.37 -13.19
N SER A 695 5.63 -2.64 -12.93
CA SER A 695 4.95 -3.55 -13.89
C SER A 695 5.71 -3.71 -15.21
N PHE A 696 7.04 -3.63 -15.17
CA PHE A 696 7.88 -3.82 -16.35
C PHE A 696 7.61 -5.18 -16.99
N CYS A 697 7.34 -5.20 -18.31
CA CYS A 697 6.99 -6.40 -19.07
C CYS A 697 5.76 -7.17 -18.53
N ALA A 698 4.78 -6.47 -17.94
CA ALA A 698 3.53 -7.11 -17.55
C ALA A 698 2.77 -7.62 -18.78
N PHE A 699 2.24 -8.85 -18.69
CA PHE A 699 1.51 -9.55 -19.75
C PHE A 699 2.30 -9.71 -21.05
N LEU A 700 3.63 -9.81 -20.98
CA LEU A 700 4.48 -9.86 -22.17
C LEU A 700 4.13 -11.08 -23.03
N ALA A 701 3.73 -10.81 -24.28
CA ALA A 701 3.28 -11.83 -25.23
C ALA A 701 4.44 -12.68 -25.79
N ARG A 702 4.13 -13.91 -26.19
CA ARG A 702 5.06 -14.82 -26.89
C ARG A 702 5.69 -14.18 -28.13
N GLY A 703 6.99 -14.39 -28.28
CA GLY A 703 7.80 -13.87 -29.39
C GLY A 703 8.51 -12.54 -29.10
N VAL A 704 8.19 -11.89 -27.97
CA VAL A 704 8.86 -10.68 -27.50
C VAL A 704 9.94 -11.02 -26.46
N HIS A 705 11.15 -10.53 -26.71
CA HIS A 705 12.32 -10.73 -25.86
C HIS A 705 12.83 -9.37 -25.40
N VAL A 706 12.88 -9.16 -24.09
CA VAL A 706 13.29 -7.88 -23.51
C VAL A 706 14.51 -8.11 -22.62
N THR A 707 15.58 -7.40 -22.93
CA THR A 707 16.83 -7.40 -22.15
C THR A 707 17.04 -6.03 -21.54
N LEU A 708 17.28 -5.96 -20.24
CA LEU A 708 17.53 -4.73 -19.50
C LEU A 708 18.91 -4.77 -18.84
N GLU A 709 19.81 -3.90 -19.30
CA GLU A 709 21.07 -3.58 -18.62
C GLU A 709 20.80 -2.47 -17.59
N GLY A 710 20.66 -2.88 -16.32
CA GLY A 710 20.27 -1.99 -15.23
C GLY A 710 19.48 -2.70 -14.15
N ASP A 711 18.38 -2.09 -13.71
CA ASP A 711 17.52 -2.62 -12.64
C ASP A 711 16.04 -2.33 -12.89
N ALA A 712 15.14 -3.01 -12.17
CA ALA A 712 13.71 -2.81 -12.32
C ALA A 712 12.99 -2.74 -10.96
N ASN A 713 11.87 -2.04 -10.96
CA ASN A 713 11.00 -1.89 -9.80
C ASN A 713 10.03 -3.10 -9.66
N ASP A 714 9.00 -2.99 -8.82
CA ASP A 714 8.09 -4.10 -8.52
C ASP A 714 7.27 -4.58 -9.73
N TYR A 715 6.70 -5.78 -9.60
CA TYR A 715 5.80 -6.41 -10.57
C TYR A 715 6.43 -6.72 -11.93
N VAL A 716 7.75 -6.96 -11.98
CA VAL A 716 8.41 -7.42 -13.20
C VAL A 716 7.74 -8.70 -13.69
N GLY A 717 7.31 -8.72 -14.96
CA GLY A 717 6.66 -9.89 -15.57
C GLY A 717 5.33 -10.27 -14.91
N LYS A 718 4.60 -9.32 -14.31
CA LYS A 718 3.24 -9.56 -13.80
C LYS A 718 2.37 -10.18 -14.90
N GLY A 719 1.81 -11.36 -14.63
CA GLY A 719 1.01 -12.11 -15.58
C GLY A 719 1.76 -12.44 -16.88
N LEU A 720 3.05 -12.78 -16.83
CA LEU A 720 3.85 -13.13 -18.01
C LEU A 720 3.13 -14.19 -18.87
N SER A 721 3.06 -13.95 -20.19
CA SER A 721 2.24 -14.69 -21.15
C SER A 721 3.07 -15.18 -22.35
N GLY A 722 4.21 -15.81 -22.07
CA GLY A 722 5.06 -16.46 -23.07
C GLY A 722 6.23 -15.63 -23.59
N GLY A 723 6.31 -14.36 -23.23
CA GLY A 723 7.49 -13.52 -23.49
C GLY A 723 8.70 -13.89 -22.64
N GLU A 724 9.85 -13.32 -22.98
CA GLU A 724 11.10 -13.49 -22.24
C GLU A 724 11.62 -12.16 -21.69
N VAL A 725 12.01 -12.16 -20.41
CA VAL A 725 12.56 -10.99 -19.71
C VAL A 725 13.92 -11.34 -19.10
N VAL A 726 14.96 -10.59 -19.46
CA VAL A 726 16.32 -10.74 -18.95
C VAL A 726 16.75 -9.43 -18.31
N ILE A 727 17.22 -9.46 -17.05
CA ILE A 727 17.70 -8.27 -16.33
C ILE A 727 19.06 -8.59 -15.71
N TYR A 728 20.04 -7.74 -15.99
CA TYR A 728 21.40 -7.86 -15.45
C TYR A 728 21.99 -6.47 -15.16
N PRO A 729 22.93 -6.37 -14.19
CA PRO A 729 23.52 -5.09 -13.81
C PRO A 729 24.40 -4.51 -14.93
N PRO A 730 24.61 -3.18 -14.98
CA PRO A 730 25.47 -2.57 -15.98
C PRO A 730 26.88 -3.18 -15.99
N LYS A 731 27.42 -3.47 -17.18
CA LYS A 731 28.70 -4.20 -17.31
C LYS A 731 29.89 -3.47 -16.69
N SER A 732 29.81 -2.14 -16.59
CA SER A 732 30.83 -1.29 -15.97
C SER A 732 30.70 -1.16 -14.44
N SER A 733 29.64 -1.72 -13.84
CA SER A 733 29.32 -1.55 -12.43
C SER A 733 30.07 -2.57 -11.57
N PRO A 734 30.62 -2.19 -10.39
CA PRO A 734 31.17 -3.14 -9.42
C PRO A 734 30.07 -3.88 -8.63
N PHE A 735 28.90 -4.09 -9.25
CA PHE A 735 27.70 -4.62 -8.60
C PHE A 735 27.87 -6.11 -8.30
N GLN A 736 27.84 -6.45 -7.00
CA GLN A 736 27.85 -7.84 -6.53
C GLN A 736 26.43 -8.38 -6.53
N SER A 737 26.12 -9.30 -7.44
CA SER A 737 24.74 -9.72 -7.68
C SER A 737 24.17 -10.65 -6.60
N ASP A 738 25.04 -11.38 -5.89
CA ASP A 738 24.72 -12.20 -4.71
C ASP A 738 24.33 -11.39 -3.46
N GLY A 739 24.73 -10.12 -3.37
CA GLY A 739 24.49 -9.27 -2.21
C GLY A 739 23.48 -8.13 -2.43
N ASN A 740 23.03 -7.90 -3.67
CA ASN A 740 22.26 -6.71 -4.03
C ASN A 740 20.96 -7.03 -4.76
N VAL A 741 19.92 -6.24 -4.46
CA VAL A 741 18.61 -6.34 -5.10
C VAL A 741 18.66 -5.72 -6.50
N ILE A 742 18.17 -6.46 -7.49
CA ILE A 742 18.07 -6.01 -8.89
C ILE A 742 16.63 -5.82 -9.36
N VAL A 743 15.68 -6.58 -8.80
CA VAL A 743 14.24 -6.46 -9.08
C VAL A 743 13.42 -6.35 -7.80
N GLY A 744 12.33 -5.57 -7.89
CA GLY A 744 11.45 -5.29 -6.76
C GLY A 744 10.53 -6.44 -6.34
N ASN A 745 9.50 -6.11 -5.57
CA ASN A 745 8.55 -7.03 -4.97
C ASN A 745 7.60 -7.66 -6.01
N VAL A 746 7.00 -8.80 -5.65
CA VAL A 746 5.88 -9.44 -6.36
C VAL A 746 6.15 -9.68 -7.85
N CYS A 747 7.39 -10.04 -8.19
CA CYS A 747 7.77 -10.42 -9.55
C CYS A 747 7.03 -11.69 -9.98
N LEU A 748 6.64 -11.74 -11.26
CA LEU A 748 5.93 -12.87 -11.89
C LEU A 748 4.57 -13.19 -11.25
N TYR A 749 3.90 -12.18 -10.70
CA TYR A 749 2.60 -12.36 -10.09
C TYR A 749 1.59 -13.01 -11.05
N GLY A 750 1.11 -14.20 -10.70
CA GLY A 750 0.11 -14.91 -11.50
C GLY A 750 0.58 -15.35 -12.89
N ALA A 751 1.90 -15.41 -13.16
CA ALA A 751 2.43 -15.68 -14.50
C ALA A 751 1.98 -17.05 -15.05
N THR A 752 1.66 -17.14 -16.34
CA THR A 752 1.05 -18.34 -16.94
C THR A 752 1.85 -18.97 -18.09
N SER A 753 2.89 -18.31 -18.62
CA SER A 753 3.99 -18.95 -19.37
C SER A 753 5.12 -17.94 -19.64
N GLY A 754 6.27 -18.38 -20.14
CA GLY A 754 7.40 -17.52 -20.51
C GLY A 754 8.62 -17.72 -19.62
N LYS A 755 9.68 -16.95 -19.90
CA LYS A 755 10.98 -17.08 -19.21
C LYS A 755 11.42 -15.77 -18.57
N ALA A 756 11.99 -15.86 -17.38
CA ALA A 756 12.51 -14.71 -16.65
C ALA A 756 13.88 -14.99 -16.04
N PHE A 757 14.87 -14.18 -16.36
CA PHE A 757 16.25 -14.36 -15.94
C PHE A 757 16.75 -13.10 -15.23
N PHE A 758 17.06 -13.21 -13.94
CA PHE A 758 17.45 -12.07 -13.10
C PHE A 758 18.82 -12.30 -12.46
N ARG A 759 19.83 -11.53 -12.89
CA ARG A 759 21.18 -11.56 -12.28
C ARG A 759 21.24 -10.64 -11.06
N GLY A 760 20.67 -11.12 -9.97
CA GLY A 760 20.72 -10.50 -8.65
C GLY A 760 19.60 -10.99 -7.75
N ILE A 761 19.44 -10.36 -6.58
CA ILE A 761 18.37 -10.70 -5.63
C ILE A 761 17.03 -10.11 -6.11
N ALA A 762 15.99 -10.92 -6.17
CA ALA A 762 14.61 -10.45 -6.20
C ALA A 762 14.12 -10.16 -4.79
N ALA A 763 13.33 -9.10 -4.62
CA ALA A 763 12.78 -8.76 -3.32
C ALA A 763 11.64 -9.73 -2.91
N GLU A 764 10.64 -9.26 -2.19
CA GLU A 764 9.68 -10.13 -1.51
C GLU A 764 8.59 -10.68 -2.45
N ARG A 765 7.96 -11.79 -2.05
CA ARG A 765 6.88 -12.47 -2.79
C ARG A 765 7.24 -12.81 -4.23
N PHE A 766 8.49 -13.19 -4.47
CA PHE A 766 8.94 -13.63 -5.79
C PHE A 766 8.12 -14.84 -6.28
N SER A 767 7.64 -14.81 -7.53
CA SER A 767 6.88 -15.90 -8.15
C SER A 767 5.55 -16.23 -7.45
N VAL A 768 4.93 -15.25 -6.80
CA VAL A 768 3.63 -15.45 -6.15
C VAL A 768 2.55 -15.81 -7.16
N ARG A 769 1.81 -16.90 -6.90
CA ARG A 769 0.80 -17.45 -7.81
C ARG A 769 1.31 -17.82 -9.22
N ASN A 770 2.61 -18.04 -9.38
CA ASN A 770 3.13 -18.52 -10.66
C ASN A 770 2.43 -19.84 -11.04
N SER A 771 1.92 -19.88 -12.25
CA SER A 771 1.09 -20.95 -12.81
C SER A 771 1.70 -21.56 -14.07
N GLY A 772 2.89 -21.14 -14.52
CA GLY A 772 3.51 -21.70 -15.73
C GLY A 772 4.80 -21.06 -16.23
N ALA A 773 5.28 -19.96 -15.63
CA ALA A 773 6.55 -19.34 -16.04
C ALA A 773 7.76 -20.07 -15.48
N VAL A 774 8.88 -20.01 -16.22
CA VAL A 774 10.19 -20.49 -15.80
C VAL A 774 11.04 -19.29 -15.40
N ALA A 775 11.63 -19.33 -14.19
CA ALA A 775 12.43 -18.23 -13.69
C ALA A 775 13.75 -18.69 -13.07
N VAL A 776 14.84 -17.96 -13.32
CA VAL A 776 16.14 -18.14 -12.63
C VAL A 776 16.56 -16.82 -12.00
N VAL A 777 16.92 -16.87 -10.72
CA VAL A 777 17.29 -15.70 -9.91
C VAL A 777 18.41 -16.04 -8.93
N GLU A 778 19.23 -15.06 -8.55
CA GLU A 778 20.39 -15.28 -7.66
C GLU A 778 20.09 -15.12 -6.16
N GLY A 779 18.85 -14.81 -5.80
CA GLY A 779 18.37 -14.77 -4.42
C GLY A 779 16.95 -14.23 -4.35
N VAL A 780 16.25 -14.51 -3.25
CA VAL A 780 14.86 -14.08 -3.06
C VAL A 780 14.60 -13.58 -1.65
N GLY A 781 13.71 -12.60 -1.51
CA GLY A 781 13.20 -12.14 -0.21
C GLY A 781 12.23 -13.14 0.45
N ASP A 782 11.48 -12.65 1.44
CA ASP A 782 10.46 -13.46 2.14
C ASP A 782 9.29 -13.81 1.20
N HIS A 783 8.57 -14.88 1.54
CA HIS A 783 7.39 -15.36 0.80
C HIS A 783 7.65 -15.76 -0.66
N GLY A 784 8.86 -16.22 -0.99
CA GLY A 784 9.15 -16.77 -2.32
C GLY A 784 8.26 -17.97 -2.65
N CYS A 785 7.79 -18.05 -3.90
CA CYS A 785 6.92 -19.10 -4.44
C CYS A 785 5.59 -19.28 -3.69
N GLU A 786 5.10 -18.23 -3.02
CA GLU A 786 3.81 -18.25 -2.32
C GLU A 786 2.65 -18.53 -3.29
N TYR A 787 1.75 -19.46 -2.94
CA TYR A 787 0.60 -19.85 -3.77
C TYR A 787 0.94 -20.29 -5.20
N MET A 788 2.17 -20.72 -5.47
CA MET A 788 2.56 -21.22 -6.79
C MET A 788 1.79 -22.52 -7.11
N THR A 789 1.23 -22.58 -8.32
CA THR A 789 0.39 -23.67 -8.83
C THR A 789 0.99 -24.36 -10.06
N GLY A 790 2.03 -23.79 -10.68
CA GLY A 790 2.69 -24.33 -11.86
C GLY A 790 3.96 -23.55 -12.24
N GLY A 791 4.73 -24.09 -13.18
CA GLY A 791 6.00 -23.49 -13.63
C GLY A 791 7.24 -24.01 -12.87
N CYS A 792 8.38 -23.37 -13.12
CA CYS A 792 9.67 -23.72 -12.53
C CYS A 792 10.38 -22.47 -11.99
N ALA A 793 10.94 -22.54 -10.79
CA ALA A 793 11.74 -21.46 -10.21
C ALA A 793 13.09 -22.00 -9.73
N VAL A 794 14.20 -21.45 -10.25
CA VAL A 794 15.57 -21.80 -9.83
C VAL A 794 16.15 -20.62 -9.05
N ILE A 795 16.59 -20.86 -7.83
CA ILE A 795 17.14 -19.84 -6.93
C ILE A 795 18.59 -20.21 -6.59
N LEU A 796 19.53 -19.35 -6.98
CA LEU A 796 20.98 -19.60 -6.89
C LEU A 796 21.65 -18.96 -5.67
N GLY A 797 20.87 -18.53 -4.68
CA GLY A 797 21.40 -17.89 -3.48
C GLY A 797 20.42 -17.86 -2.32
N LEU A 798 20.61 -16.91 -1.39
CA LEU A 798 19.85 -16.85 -0.15
C LEU A 798 18.34 -16.66 -0.39
N THR A 799 17.54 -17.36 0.40
CA THR A 799 16.07 -17.20 0.44
C THR A 799 15.62 -16.51 1.72
N GLY A 800 14.47 -15.83 1.66
CA GLY A 800 13.75 -15.35 2.83
C GLY A 800 12.86 -16.39 3.48
N ARG A 801 12.13 -15.96 4.52
CA ARG A 801 11.24 -16.77 5.37
C ARG A 801 9.91 -17.10 4.67
N ASN A 802 9.23 -18.13 5.19
CA ASN A 802 7.91 -18.60 4.72
C ASN A 802 7.90 -18.95 3.21
N PHE A 803 9.00 -19.49 2.72
CA PHE A 803 9.13 -19.92 1.33
C PHE A 803 8.15 -21.08 1.03
N ALA A 804 7.53 -21.06 -0.16
CA ALA A 804 6.56 -22.05 -0.65
C ALA A 804 5.25 -22.16 0.16
N ALA A 805 4.88 -21.12 0.93
CA ALA A 805 3.60 -21.11 1.63
C ALA A 805 2.41 -21.20 0.65
N GLY A 806 1.52 -22.17 0.87
CA GLY A 806 0.38 -22.41 -0.02
C GLY A 806 0.73 -22.91 -1.43
N MET A 807 1.98 -23.32 -1.67
CA MET A 807 2.41 -23.85 -2.97
C MET A 807 1.76 -25.22 -3.21
N SER A 808 0.87 -25.29 -4.19
CA SER A 808 0.10 -26.50 -4.54
C SER A 808 0.57 -27.17 -5.83
N GLY A 809 1.36 -26.48 -6.66
CA GLY A 809 1.92 -27.05 -7.89
C GLY A 809 3.14 -26.30 -8.43
N GLY A 810 3.79 -26.88 -9.44
CA GLY A 810 5.09 -26.45 -9.94
C GLY A 810 6.27 -27.02 -9.15
N ILE A 811 7.50 -26.67 -9.55
CA ILE A 811 8.74 -27.13 -8.90
C ILE A 811 9.65 -25.93 -8.65
N ALA A 812 10.27 -25.88 -7.48
CA ALA A 812 11.36 -24.93 -7.22
C ALA A 812 12.65 -25.67 -6.89
N TYR A 813 13.77 -25.20 -7.45
CA TYR A 813 15.12 -25.69 -7.18
C TYR A 813 15.89 -24.59 -6.47
N VAL A 814 16.34 -24.87 -5.24
CA VAL A 814 17.00 -23.88 -4.39
C VAL A 814 18.40 -24.34 -4.06
N LEU A 815 19.40 -23.50 -4.32
CA LEU A 815 20.76 -23.72 -3.86
C LEU A 815 20.86 -23.39 -2.36
N ASP A 816 21.06 -24.39 -1.52
CA ASP A 816 21.17 -24.19 -0.06
C ASP A 816 22.60 -23.78 0.34
N VAL A 817 22.91 -22.49 0.14
CA VAL A 817 24.27 -21.93 0.32
C VAL A 817 24.78 -22.05 1.76
N ASP A 818 23.89 -21.87 2.75
CA ASP A 818 24.24 -21.79 4.17
C ASP A 818 23.65 -22.93 5.03
N GLY A 819 22.98 -23.90 4.41
CA GLY A 819 22.31 -25.01 5.11
C GLY A 819 21.06 -24.58 5.89
N SER A 820 20.60 -23.33 5.74
CA SER A 820 19.50 -22.77 6.53
C SER A 820 18.14 -22.87 5.85
N PHE A 821 18.09 -23.27 4.57
CA PHE A 821 16.86 -23.23 3.75
C PHE A 821 15.68 -23.96 4.39
N LYS A 822 15.91 -25.14 4.96
CA LYS A 822 14.87 -25.95 5.62
C LYS A 822 14.14 -25.20 6.73
N SER A 823 14.82 -24.32 7.47
CA SER A 823 14.21 -23.53 8.55
C SER A 823 13.34 -22.37 8.05
N LYS A 824 13.53 -21.97 6.80
CA LYS A 824 12.85 -20.83 6.16
C LYS A 824 11.68 -21.27 5.27
N CYS A 825 11.59 -22.56 4.93
CA CYS A 825 10.53 -23.12 4.11
C CYS A 825 9.29 -23.50 4.93
N ASN A 826 8.12 -23.19 4.42
CA ASN A 826 6.85 -23.62 4.98
C ASN A 826 6.50 -25.03 4.48
N MET A 827 6.55 -26.00 5.38
CA MET A 827 6.39 -27.43 5.08
C MET A 827 4.93 -27.92 5.06
N GLU A 828 3.93 -27.03 5.14
CA GLU A 828 2.51 -27.42 5.24
C GLU A 828 2.02 -28.19 4.00
N MET A 829 2.46 -27.79 2.79
CA MET A 829 2.00 -28.36 1.52
C MET A 829 3.11 -28.93 0.64
N VAL A 830 4.38 -28.82 1.06
CA VAL A 830 5.55 -29.20 0.26
C VAL A 830 6.48 -30.16 1.00
N GLU A 831 7.23 -30.93 0.21
CA GLU A 831 8.32 -31.80 0.62
C GLU A 831 9.64 -31.24 0.06
N LEU A 832 10.73 -31.39 0.83
CA LEU A 832 12.08 -31.06 0.38
C LEU A 832 12.82 -32.35 0.03
N LEU A 833 13.29 -32.45 -1.22
CA LEU A 833 13.99 -33.61 -1.77
C LEU A 833 15.38 -33.21 -2.28
N ALA A 834 16.31 -34.16 -2.33
CA ALA A 834 17.58 -33.97 -3.01
C ALA A 834 17.42 -34.02 -4.53
N LEU A 835 18.32 -33.35 -5.26
CA LEU A 835 18.35 -33.34 -6.72
C LEU A 835 19.08 -34.59 -7.27
N ASP A 836 18.45 -35.75 -7.18
CA ASP A 836 19.07 -37.04 -7.54
C ASP A 836 18.64 -37.59 -8.91
N GLN A 837 17.50 -37.12 -9.45
CA GLN A 837 16.96 -37.61 -10.71
C GLN A 837 17.73 -37.04 -11.90
N ALA A 838 18.20 -37.91 -12.80
CA ALA A 838 19.01 -37.51 -13.95
C ALA A 838 18.32 -36.48 -14.86
N GLU A 839 16.99 -36.60 -15.02
CA GLU A 839 16.18 -35.66 -15.80
C GLU A 839 16.16 -34.25 -15.17
N ASP A 840 15.99 -34.16 -13.85
CA ASP A 840 15.98 -32.89 -13.14
C ASP A 840 17.37 -32.24 -13.15
N ILE A 841 18.44 -33.04 -12.98
CA ILE A 841 19.84 -32.57 -13.02
C ILE A 841 20.14 -31.94 -14.39
N GLU A 842 19.80 -32.63 -15.48
CA GLU A 842 20.03 -32.12 -16.83
C GLU A 842 19.18 -30.87 -17.10
N TYR A 843 17.92 -30.84 -16.65
CA TYR A 843 17.05 -29.68 -16.82
C TYR A 843 17.57 -28.43 -16.09
N VAL A 844 18.01 -28.57 -14.84
CA VAL A 844 18.62 -27.46 -14.08
C VAL A 844 19.91 -26.99 -14.76
N LYS A 845 20.74 -27.91 -15.25
CA LYS A 845 21.97 -27.57 -15.98
C LYS A 845 21.68 -26.74 -17.22
N GLN A 846 20.69 -27.12 -18.03
CA GLN A 846 20.28 -26.37 -19.22
C GLN A 846 19.80 -24.95 -18.88
N LEU A 847 19.02 -24.79 -17.79
CA LEU A 847 18.60 -23.47 -17.32
C LEU A 847 19.77 -22.61 -16.83
N LEU A 848 20.77 -23.23 -16.19
CA LEU A 848 21.99 -22.53 -15.78
C LEU A 848 22.84 -22.08 -16.96
N GLU A 849 23.00 -22.91 -17.99
CA GLU A 849 23.72 -22.57 -19.23
C GLU A 849 23.03 -21.41 -19.97
N GLU A 850 21.69 -21.47 -20.08
CA GLU A 850 20.89 -20.39 -20.66
C GLU A 850 21.02 -19.09 -19.84
N PHE A 851 20.93 -19.20 -18.52
CA PHE A 851 21.06 -18.06 -17.62
C PHE A 851 22.46 -17.41 -17.70
N GLN A 852 23.52 -18.23 -17.72
CA GLN A 852 24.90 -17.75 -17.87
C GLN A 852 25.10 -17.05 -19.21
N THR A 853 24.59 -17.61 -20.30
CA THR A 853 24.73 -17.05 -21.65
C THR A 853 24.04 -15.70 -21.76
N LYS A 854 22.84 -15.57 -21.19
CA LYS A 854 22.02 -14.35 -21.30
C LYS A 854 22.42 -13.24 -20.33
N THR A 855 22.92 -13.58 -19.14
CA THR A 855 23.19 -12.60 -18.08
C THR A 855 24.67 -12.40 -17.75
N GLY A 856 25.54 -13.32 -18.17
CA GLY A 856 26.95 -13.33 -17.77
C GLY A 856 27.15 -13.58 -16.27
N SER A 857 26.24 -14.32 -15.62
CA SER A 857 26.32 -14.63 -14.18
C SER A 857 27.60 -15.39 -13.82
N GLU A 858 28.35 -14.84 -12.86
CA GLU A 858 29.57 -15.45 -12.31
C GLU A 858 29.23 -16.66 -11.41
N ILE A 859 28.11 -16.61 -10.69
CA ILE A 859 27.62 -17.72 -9.84
C ILE A 859 27.28 -18.92 -10.72
N ALA A 860 26.51 -18.70 -11.78
CA ALA A 860 26.14 -19.77 -12.71
C ALA A 860 27.37 -20.36 -13.39
N MET A 861 28.34 -19.52 -13.79
CA MET A 861 29.62 -19.98 -14.35
C MET A 861 30.40 -20.86 -13.36
N GLY A 862 30.46 -20.47 -12.08
CA GLY A 862 31.11 -21.25 -11.04
C GLY A 862 30.43 -22.61 -10.78
N LEU A 863 29.10 -22.63 -10.75
CA LEU A 863 28.31 -23.87 -10.58
C LEU A 863 28.50 -24.82 -11.77
N LEU A 864 28.49 -24.31 -13.00
CA LEU A 864 28.72 -25.09 -14.21
C LEU A 864 30.14 -25.67 -14.28
N GLY A 865 31.14 -24.92 -13.78
CA GLY A 865 32.53 -25.39 -13.70
C GLY A 865 32.75 -26.59 -12.76
N ASN A 866 31.87 -26.77 -11.77
CA ASN A 866 31.93 -27.88 -10.80
C ASN A 866 30.74 -28.85 -10.93
N TRP A 867 30.13 -28.93 -12.11
CA TRP A 867 29.02 -29.85 -12.38
C TRP A 867 29.56 -31.27 -12.66
N PRO A 868 28.96 -32.34 -12.11
CA PRO A 868 27.67 -32.44 -11.41
C PRO A 868 27.74 -32.34 -9.89
N ASP A 869 28.93 -32.13 -9.28
CA ASP A 869 29.05 -32.09 -7.82
C ASP A 869 28.27 -30.93 -7.18
N ALA A 870 28.20 -29.78 -7.87
CA ALA A 870 27.37 -28.65 -7.47
C ALA A 870 25.86 -29.00 -7.37
N ALA A 871 25.37 -29.98 -8.13
CA ALA A 871 23.96 -30.40 -8.11
C ALA A 871 23.53 -30.94 -6.73
N LYS A 872 24.47 -31.51 -5.96
CA LYS A 872 24.21 -32.06 -4.61
C LYS A 872 23.82 -31.00 -3.58
N GLN A 873 24.10 -29.72 -3.87
CA GLN A 873 23.74 -28.59 -2.99
C GLN A 873 22.32 -28.06 -3.27
N PHE A 874 21.67 -28.53 -4.35
CA PHE A 874 20.31 -28.12 -4.66
C PHE A 874 19.28 -28.94 -3.87
N VAL A 875 18.29 -28.22 -3.37
CA VAL A 875 17.08 -28.77 -2.76
C VAL A 875 15.92 -28.58 -3.74
N LYS A 876 15.25 -29.69 -4.06
CA LYS A 876 14.01 -29.70 -4.84
C LYS A 876 12.82 -29.54 -3.89
N VAL A 877 12.05 -28.47 -4.09
CA VAL A 877 10.78 -28.21 -3.38
C VAL A 877 9.64 -28.79 -4.23
N PHE A 878 8.95 -29.79 -3.68
CA PHE A 878 7.92 -30.54 -4.40
C PHE A 878 6.59 -30.58 -3.62
N PRO A 879 5.51 -29.96 -4.15
CA PRO A 879 4.19 -30.03 -3.54
C PRO A 879 3.57 -31.44 -3.51
N TYR A 880 2.91 -31.80 -2.40
CA TYR A 880 2.28 -33.12 -2.23
C TYR A 880 1.16 -33.39 -3.24
N GLU A 881 0.27 -32.42 -3.45
CA GLU A 881 -0.86 -32.56 -4.39
C GLU A 881 -0.37 -32.69 -5.84
N TYR A 882 0.68 -31.97 -6.22
CA TYR A 882 1.27 -32.10 -7.55
C TYR A 882 1.91 -33.48 -7.76
N LYS A 883 2.62 -33.99 -6.76
CA LYS A 883 3.19 -35.35 -6.78
C LYS A 883 2.08 -36.40 -6.93
N ARG A 884 0.94 -36.22 -6.25
CA ARG A 884 -0.24 -37.07 -6.38
C ARG A 884 -0.84 -37.01 -7.79
N ALA A 885 -1.02 -35.81 -8.34
CA ALA A 885 -1.55 -35.62 -9.68
C ALA A 885 -0.67 -36.25 -10.76
N LEU A 886 0.66 -36.10 -10.66
CA LEU A 886 1.60 -36.74 -11.59
C LEU A 886 1.55 -38.27 -11.54
N ARG A 887 1.40 -38.86 -10.34
CA ARG A 887 1.22 -40.31 -10.18
C ARG A 887 -0.09 -40.79 -10.80
N GLN A 888 -1.19 -40.09 -10.55
CA GLN A 888 -2.49 -40.41 -11.15
C GLN A 888 -2.44 -40.32 -12.68
N MET A 889 -1.83 -39.28 -13.25
CA MET A 889 -1.65 -39.16 -14.69
C MET A 889 -0.75 -40.25 -15.28
N ALA A 890 0.29 -40.68 -14.55
CA ALA A 890 1.15 -41.78 -14.98
C ALA A 890 0.40 -43.13 -14.95
N GLU A 891 -0.40 -43.37 -13.91
CA GLU A 891 -1.27 -44.54 -13.78
C GLU A 891 -2.37 -44.57 -14.86
N GLU A 892 -3.00 -43.42 -15.14
CA GLU A 892 -3.99 -43.28 -16.21
C GLU A 892 -3.37 -43.53 -17.59
N LYS A 893 -2.18 -42.98 -17.86
CA LYS A 893 -1.43 -43.26 -19.10
C LYS A 893 -1.05 -44.74 -19.21
N ALA A 894 -0.61 -45.35 -18.11
CA ALA A 894 -0.30 -46.79 -18.09
C ALA A 894 -1.57 -47.62 -18.37
N ASN A 895 -2.70 -47.30 -17.73
CA ASN A 895 -3.98 -47.98 -17.93
C ASN A 895 -4.56 -47.79 -19.33
N ALA A 896 -4.44 -46.59 -19.92
CA ALA A 896 -4.83 -46.32 -21.31
C ALA A 896 -3.98 -47.12 -22.32
N THR A 897 -2.70 -47.34 -22.01
CA THR A 897 -1.81 -48.17 -22.82
C THR A 897 -2.17 -49.65 -22.72
N VAL A 898 -2.63 -50.11 -21.55
CA VAL A 898 -3.11 -51.50 -21.35
C VAL A 898 -4.44 -51.76 -22.04
N GLN A 899 -5.39 -50.81 -22.03
CA GLN A 899 -6.67 -50.92 -22.74
C GLN A 899 -6.51 -50.97 -24.28
N ASN A 900 -5.55 -50.21 -24.84
CA ASN A 900 -5.25 -50.30 -26.27
C ASN A 900 -4.59 -51.63 -26.67
N ASN A 901 -3.91 -52.32 -25.75
CA ASN A 901 -3.34 -53.66 -25.98
C ASN A 901 -4.33 -54.82 -25.72
N THR A 902 -5.51 -54.56 -25.13
CA THR A 902 -6.54 -55.60 -24.87
C THR A 902 -7.70 -55.59 -25.87
N ALA A 903 -7.70 -54.68 -26.86
CA ALA A 903 -8.71 -54.61 -27.91
C ALA A 903 -8.60 -55.71 -29.00
N VAL A 904 -7.70 -56.67 -28.84
CA VAL A 904 -7.58 -57.85 -29.73
C VAL A 904 -7.59 -59.14 -28.89
N THR A 905 -8.70 -59.43 -28.19
CA THR A 905 -9.27 -60.79 -28.01
C THR A 905 -10.47 -60.79 -27.06
N ALA A 906 -11.65 -61.07 -27.64
CA ALA A 906 -12.76 -61.89 -27.14
C ALA A 906 -13.59 -61.54 -25.87
N SER A 907 -14.89 -61.33 -26.14
CA SER A 907 -16.10 -61.92 -25.53
C SER A 907 -16.52 -61.65 -24.07
N VAL A 908 -17.78 -61.20 -23.97
CA VAL A 908 -18.60 -60.86 -22.80
C VAL A 908 -19.10 -62.09 -22.01
N PRO A 909 -19.09 -62.03 -20.66
CA PRO A 909 -20.12 -62.67 -19.82
C PRO A 909 -20.81 -61.69 -18.83
N PRO A 910 -21.90 -62.09 -18.15
CA PRO A 910 -23.02 -61.20 -17.84
C PRO A 910 -23.01 -60.51 -16.47
N GLN A 911 -23.87 -59.48 -16.38
CA GLN A 911 -24.16 -58.57 -15.27
C GLN A 911 -24.24 -59.22 -13.87
N SER A 912 -23.53 -58.64 -12.91
CA SER A 912 -23.72 -58.86 -11.47
C SER A 912 -24.37 -57.65 -10.80
N SER A 913 -25.26 -57.95 -9.87
CA SER A 913 -26.17 -57.08 -9.13
C SER A 913 -25.53 -55.88 -8.40
N ILE A 914 -26.29 -54.79 -8.37
CA ILE A 914 -26.10 -53.59 -7.56
C ILE A 914 -25.95 -53.99 -6.08
N ARG A 915 -24.87 -53.53 -5.43
CA ARG A 915 -24.69 -53.61 -3.97
C ARG A 915 -24.87 -52.21 -3.36
N ASP A 916 -25.55 -52.21 -2.22
CA ASP A 916 -25.98 -51.07 -1.44
C ASP A 916 -24.81 -50.26 -0.85
N ILE A 917 -24.99 -48.95 -0.69
CA ILE A 917 -23.91 -47.98 -0.40
C ILE A 917 -23.60 -47.81 1.10
N GLU A 918 -24.21 -48.61 1.99
CA GLU A 918 -24.11 -48.44 3.44
C GLU A 918 -23.15 -49.40 4.18
N GLU A 919 -22.40 -50.28 3.51
CA GLU A 919 -21.55 -51.28 4.19
C GLU A 919 -20.03 -51.19 3.95
N THR A 920 -19.50 -50.06 3.45
CA THR A 920 -18.04 -49.84 3.34
C THR A 920 -17.54 -48.63 4.12
N VAL A 921 -17.92 -48.55 5.40
CA VAL A 921 -17.25 -47.69 6.38
C VAL A 921 -16.61 -48.56 7.45
N THR A 922 -15.33 -48.87 7.29
CA THR A 922 -14.48 -49.34 8.39
C THR A 922 -13.12 -48.65 8.29
N ASP A 923 -12.98 -47.52 8.99
CA ASP A 923 -11.76 -47.27 9.79
C ASP A 923 -11.98 -46.18 10.86
N THR A 924 -12.83 -46.46 11.85
CA THR A 924 -13.07 -45.57 13.01
C THR A 924 -11.90 -45.57 14.02
N GLY A 925 -10.86 -46.39 13.80
CA GLY A 925 -9.69 -46.50 14.66
C GLY A 925 -8.61 -45.43 14.43
N VAL A 926 -8.45 -44.96 13.20
CA VAL A 926 -7.41 -43.98 12.82
C VAL A 926 -7.83 -42.54 13.20
N GLU A 927 -9.12 -42.22 13.08
CA GLU A 927 -9.69 -40.93 13.50
C GLU A 927 -9.51 -40.68 15.01
N LYS A 928 -9.67 -41.74 15.83
CA LYS A 928 -9.57 -41.67 17.29
C LYS A 928 -8.13 -41.40 17.78
N LYS A 929 -7.13 -42.00 17.11
CA LYS A 929 -5.71 -41.73 17.38
C LYS A 929 -5.25 -40.34 16.91
N ARG A 930 -5.91 -39.74 15.92
CA ARG A 930 -5.66 -38.36 15.48
C ARG A 930 -6.20 -37.33 16.48
N LEU A 931 -7.31 -37.63 17.15
CA LEU A 931 -7.94 -36.79 18.17
C LEU A 931 -7.17 -36.75 19.51
N GLU A 932 -6.51 -37.85 19.90
CA GLU A 932 -5.75 -37.91 21.17
C GLU A 932 -4.41 -37.15 21.14
N LYS A 933 -3.92 -36.72 19.96
CA LYS A 933 -2.71 -35.88 19.82
C LYS A 933 -3.00 -34.37 19.82
N ILE A 934 -4.22 -33.98 20.16
CA ILE A 934 -4.67 -32.58 20.20
C ILE A 934 -4.61 -32.06 21.64
N LEU A 935 -3.64 -31.16 21.87
CA LEU A 935 -3.58 -30.10 22.90
C LEU A 935 -4.69 -30.11 23.98
N ASP A 936 -4.28 -30.30 25.23
CA ASP A 936 -5.08 -30.06 26.45
C ASP A 936 -5.61 -28.62 26.48
N LYS A 937 -6.85 -28.44 26.02
CA LYS A 937 -7.58 -27.16 25.98
C LYS A 937 -8.86 -27.30 26.81
N THR A 938 -8.77 -26.93 28.08
CA THR A 938 -9.96 -26.58 28.88
C THR A 938 -10.11 -25.06 28.91
N ARG A 939 -11.20 -24.56 28.32
CA ARG A 939 -11.64 -23.14 28.35
C ARG A 939 -10.64 -22.10 27.80
N GLY A 940 -10.10 -22.34 26.61
CA GLY A 940 -9.51 -21.26 25.78
C GLY A 940 -8.16 -20.71 26.24
N PHE A 941 -7.45 -21.37 27.16
CA PHE A 941 -6.07 -21.03 27.50
C PHE A 941 -5.16 -22.25 27.33
N VAL A 942 -4.01 -22.06 26.67
CA VAL A 942 -2.93 -23.06 26.59
C VAL A 942 -2.11 -22.97 27.87
N LYS A 943 -1.92 -24.08 28.59
CA LYS A 943 -0.95 -24.18 29.69
C LYS A 943 0.47 -24.24 29.10
N SER A 944 1.16 -23.11 29.06
CA SER A 944 2.63 -23.11 28.91
C SER A 944 3.27 -23.43 30.26
N GLN A 945 4.22 -24.37 30.30
CA GLN A 945 5.10 -24.50 31.47
C GLN A 945 5.89 -23.19 31.61
N ARG A 946 5.78 -22.53 32.78
CA ARG A 946 6.61 -21.37 33.11
C ARG A 946 8.03 -21.87 33.38
N GLU A 947 8.96 -21.59 32.47
CA GLU A 947 10.38 -21.57 32.85
C GLU A 947 10.60 -20.43 33.85
N THR A 948 11.03 -20.79 35.05
CA THR A 948 11.43 -19.86 36.10
C THR A 948 12.93 -19.63 36.00
N ALA A 949 13.37 -19.07 34.87
CA ALA A 949 14.72 -18.55 34.78
C ALA A 949 14.76 -17.14 35.43
N PRO A 950 15.67 -16.87 36.37
CA PRO A 950 15.80 -15.53 36.94
C PRO A 950 16.16 -14.53 35.83
N CYS A 951 15.32 -13.49 35.70
CA CYS A 951 15.52 -12.42 34.73
C CYS A 951 16.89 -11.76 34.97
N ARG A 952 17.73 -11.68 33.93
CA ARG A 952 19.05 -11.07 34.01
C ARG A 952 18.92 -9.59 34.40
N LEU A 953 19.81 -9.12 35.29
CA LEU A 953 19.83 -7.72 35.76
C LEU A 953 19.85 -6.75 34.58
N ALA A 954 19.06 -5.68 34.66
CA ALA A 954 18.86 -4.70 33.58
C ALA A 954 20.18 -4.09 33.07
N GLU A 955 21.17 -3.90 33.96
CA GLU A 955 22.50 -3.39 33.64
C GLU A 955 23.29 -4.26 32.64
N LYS A 956 23.04 -5.58 32.61
CA LYS A 956 23.67 -6.48 31.63
C LYS A 956 22.98 -6.42 30.26
N ARG A 957 21.67 -6.13 30.22
CA ARG A 957 20.86 -6.01 28.99
C ARG A 957 21.16 -4.74 28.19
N MET A 958 21.61 -3.68 28.86
CA MET A 958 21.91 -2.40 28.21
C MET A 958 23.15 -2.41 27.31
N LYS A 959 23.99 -3.47 27.37
CA LYS A 959 25.22 -3.58 26.56
C LYS A 959 25.03 -4.34 25.24
N ASP A 960 23.88 -5.00 25.04
CA ASP A 960 23.67 -5.93 23.92
C ASP A 960 23.38 -5.21 22.59
N SER A 961 22.92 -3.95 22.64
CA SER A 961 22.72 -3.08 21.46
C SER A 961 24.00 -2.84 20.64
N SER A 962 25.18 -3.15 21.18
CA SER A 962 26.46 -2.92 20.53
C SER A 962 26.84 -3.97 19.49
N ASN A 963 26.08 -5.07 19.35
CA ASN A 963 26.48 -6.24 18.56
C ASN A 963 25.76 -6.45 17.22
N ASN A 964 24.88 -5.54 16.78
CA ASN A 964 24.20 -5.68 15.49
C ASN A 964 24.72 -4.66 14.47
N TYR A 965 25.33 -5.18 13.39
CA TYR A 965 25.75 -4.52 12.15
C TYR A 965 26.98 -3.60 12.19
N ASN A 966 28.18 -4.17 12.33
CA ASN A 966 29.43 -3.42 12.11
C ASN A 966 30.49 -4.25 11.34
N PHE A 967 30.19 -4.64 10.10
CA PHE A 967 31.17 -5.31 9.25
C PHE A 967 32.10 -4.28 8.57
N ALA A 968 33.39 -4.33 8.88
CA ALA A 968 34.39 -3.38 8.38
C ALA A 968 34.61 -3.45 6.85
N HIS A 969 34.31 -4.58 6.19
CA HIS A 969 34.48 -4.74 4.73
C HIS A 969 33.42 -3.98 3.93
N VAL A 970 32.20 -3.82 4.48
CA VAL A 970 31.10 -3.08 3.86
C VAL A 970 31.43 -1.58 3.76
N ARG A 971 32.13 -1.02 4.75
CA ARG A 971 32.47 0.42 4.80
C ARG A 971 33.51 0.88 3.76
N LYS A 972 34.38 0.00 3.26
CA LYS A 972 35.50 0.40 2.39
C LYS A 972 35.09 0.71 0.94
N GLY A 973 33.92 0.26 0.47
CA GLY A 973 33.45 0.44 -0.91
C GLY A 973 32.22 1.33 -1.08
N LEU A 974 31.54 1.71 0.00
CA LEU A 974 30.24 2.38 -0.04
C LEU A 974 30.38 3.90 -0.22
N ARG A 975 30.17 4.40 -1.44
CA ARG A 975 30.12 5.85 -1.75
C ARG A 975 28.70 6.43 -1.77
N VAL A 976 27.69 5.61 -2.07
CA VAL A 976 26.26 5.97 -2.11
C VAL A 976 25.46 4.72 -1.73
N GLN A 977 24.52 4.82 -0.79
CA GLN A 977 23.54 3.77 -0.51
C GLN A 977 22.15 4.32 -0.83
N ALA A 978 21.50 3.78 -1.86
CA ALA A 978 20.08 4.04 -2.11
C ALA A 978 19.26 2.96 -1.39
N ALA A 979 18.57 3.32 -0.31
CA ALA A 979 17.50 2.48 0.22
C ALA A 979 16.31 2.59 -0.73
N ARG A 980 16.08 1.57 -1.56
CA ARG A 980 14.88 1.44 -2.38
C ARG A 980 13.86 0.65 -1.59
N CYS A 981 12.82 1.29 -1.10
CA CYS A 981 11.63 0.62 -0.59
C CYS A 981 10.43 1.17 -1.36
N GLN A 982 9.75 0.29 -2.07
CA GLN A 982 8.82 0.62 -3.13
C GLN A 982 7.49 -0.05 -2.83
N ASN A 983 6.47 0.78 -2.61
CA ASN A 983 5.12 0.31 -2.34
C ASN A 983 4.15 0.82 -3.41
N THR A 984 3.17 -0.02 -3.68
CA THR A 984 2.15 0.06 -4.73
C THR A 984 1.10 1.11 -4.45
N ILE A 985 0.59 1.76 -5.50
CA ILE A 985 -0.84 1.75 -5.86
C ILE A 985 -0.94 1.76 -7.39
N CYS A 986 -1.78 0.88 -7.93
CA CYS A 986 -2.33 0.97 -9.29
C CYS A 986 -3.86 0.93 -9.19
#